data_AF-A0A2M7FNT6-F1
#
_entry.id   AF-A0A2M7FNT6-F1
#
_cell.length_a   1.000
_cell.length_b   1.000
_cell.length_c   1.000
_cell.angle_alpha   90.00
_cell.angle_beta   90.00
_cell.angle_gamma   90.00
#
_symmetry.space_group_name_H-M   'P 1'
#
loop_
_entity.id
_entity.type
_entity.pdbx_description
1 polymer ?
#
loop_
_entity_poly.entity_id
_entity_poly.type
_entity_poly.pdbx_seq_one_letter_code
_entity_poly.pdbx_strand_id
1 'polypeptide(L)'
;MSQLQLDPAQIDRARASARRIARQVFDEMSAYTTTTVERATLRLLGVDGVDGNDIPLPNRVVSHLQQQNLLQHGAAPVLVAAMQAHGLSAQQVAQAVADGTLTLTLPQDLQAAQQAALAQAQATCAVIATQRATRDAQIKTSGEAPTPWLYVIVATGNIYEDVVQARAAAEQGADIIAVIRSTGQSLLDYVPYGATTEGFGGTYATQENFKLMRAALDEVGHKLGRYIRLTNYCSGLCMPEIAAMGAMERLDMMLNDSMYGIIFRDINMKRTFIDQFFSRMVNAYAGIIINTGEDNYLTTADAFDAAHTVLASQLINEQFAELSGLKPEQMGLGHAFEINPELENGFLWELAHAQLVRQVFPDACLKYMPPTKHMTGNIFKGQVQDALFNIVSTVTNQNIHLAGMMTEAIHTPFIQDRFLAIQNAKYVFGTMKDLHGEIEFKAGGKIEQRAQAVLSDTEAMLAEIEAMSLSTAIGKGLFADISRTPTSGKGLDGVIAKAADYYNPFSELMLPTQGLLGSEPRIGGFAKFAPPLAAPAGAAQTTTAKLVSDPNNPKPTEQWVKPYGDTLGDGRVQLSFTLPVALDERSKEGAKRLAAQMGLNEPAVVHCEDMGQGFSFYVVYGQCTHQVDLNSYAVVKPDYEVMDKDAINALIDEKMKRRMVVVGACIETDAHTVGIDAIMNMKGYNGHKGLESYHSMRAINMGAQVECEALVSRAIDEKADVILVSQIVTQKNIHLDNLTKLADLLEAEGLRDQIILVVGGPRISHELAKELGYDAGFGTKSYAEDVASFAIHEWCKRH
;
A
#
# COMPACT_ATOMS: atom_id res chain seq x y z
N MET A 1 24.73 -16.01 8.99
CA MET A 1 23.90 -14.86 8.57
C MET A 1 24.28 -14.51 7.15
N SER A 2 23.31 -14.22 6.28
CA SER A 2 23.53 -13.87 4.88
C SER A 2 24.27 -12.54 4.74
N GLN A 3 25.58 -12.53 4.97
CA GLN A 3 26.45 -11.36 4.83
C GLN A 3 27.46 -11.59 3.72
N LEU A 4 27.71 -10.54 2.94
CA LEU A 4 28.76 -10.47 1.94
C LEU A 4 30.06 -10.00 2.61
N GLN A 5 31.21 -10.53 2.19
CA GLN A 5 32.53 -10.08 2.63
C GLN A 5 32.94 -8.82 1.87
N LEU A 6 32.32 -7.69 2.22
CA LEU A 6 32.64 -6.37 1.66
C LEU A 6 33.79 -5.71 2.45
N ASP A 7 34.61 -4.88 1.80
CA ASP A 7 35.63 -4.06 2.45
C ASP A 7 35.01 -2.92 3.29
N PRO A 8 35.01 -2.98 4.64
CA PRO A 8 34.40 -1.94 5.47
C PRO A 8 35.13 -0.60 5.34
N ALA A 9 36.46 -0.63 5.13
CA ALA A 9 37.24 0.59 4.97
C ALA A 9 36.88 1.31 3.67
N GLN A 10 36.44 0.57 2.64
CA GLN A 10 35.94 1.16 1.40
C GLN A 10 34.58 1.84 1.59
N ILE A 11 33.67 1.20 2.33
CA ILE A 11 32.39 1.81 2.70
C ILE A 11 32.61 3.13 3.44
N ASP A 12 33.55 3.14 4.40
CA ASP A 12 33.88 4.35 5.17
C ASP A 12 34.48 5.46 4.30
N ARG A 13 35.35 5.11 3.34
CA ARG A 13 35.91 6.09 2.39
C ARG A 13 34.83 6.69 1.48
N ALA A 14 33.96 5.85 0.91
CA ALA A 14 32.84 6.30 0.09
C ALA A 14 31.91 7.24 0.88
N ARG A 15 31.51 6.86 2.10
CA ARG A 15 30.71 7.71 2.99
C ARG A 15 31.41 9.02 3.33
N ALA A 16 32.72 8.98 3.59
CA ALA A 16 33.49 10.19 3.89
C ALA A 16 33.54 11.16 2.70
N SER A 17 33.63 10.66 1.46
CA SER A 17 33.52 11.49 0.26
C SER A 17 32.12 12.10 0.12
N ALA A 18 31.05 11.31 0.29
CA ALA A 18 29.68 11.83 0.29
C ALA A 18 29.46 12.92 1.36
N ARG A 19 30.09 12.77 2.54
CA ARG A 19 30.04 13.76 3.62
C ARG A 19 30.65 15.09 3.20
N ARG A 20 31.82 15.05 2.55
CA ARG A 20 32.51 16.26 2.06
C ARG A 20 31.72 16.94 0.94
N ILE A 21 31.13 16.15 0.04
CA ILE A 21 30.24 16.64 -1.01
C ILE A 21 29.03 17.37 -0.41
N ALA A 22 28.30 16.73 0.51
CA ALA A 22 27.12 17.30 1.14
C ALA A 22 27.47 18.57 1.93
N ARG A 23 28.60 18.56 2.65
CA ARG A 23 29.06 19.73 3.41
C ARG A 23 29.40 20.91 2.51
N GLN A 24 30.08 20.69 1.39
CA GLN A 24 30.37 21.74 0.42
C GLN A 24 29.09 22.42 -0.05
N VAL A 25 28.09 21.64 -0.47
CA VAL A 25 26.81 22.19 -0.94
C VAL A 25 26.09 22.94 0.19
N PHE A 26 26.09 22.41 1.41
CA PHE A 26 25.50 23.08 2.56
C PHE A 26 26.14 24.44 2.84
N ASP A 27 27.48 24.51 2.86
CA ASP A 27 28.20 25.75 3.11
C ASP A 27 27.92 26.80 2.02
N GLU A 28 27.87 26.40 0.75
CA GLU A 28 27.51 27.28 -0.37
C GLU A 28 26.06 27.80 -0.29
N MET A 29 25.11 26.93 0.09
CA MET A 29 23.69 27.29 0.16
C MET A 29 23.30 28.03 1.43
N SER A 30 24.10 27.93 2.50
CA SER A 30 23.80 28.52 3.82
C SER A 30 23.59 30.04 3.79
N ALA A 31 24.21 30.73 2.83
CA ALA A 31 24.08 32.18 2.60
C ALA A 31 22.73 32.62 2.00
N TYR A 32 21.86 31.67 1.65
CA TYR A 32 20.60 31.93 0.96
C TYR A 32 19.40 31.37 1.72
N THR A 33 18.24 32.00 1.52
CA THR A 33 16.91 31.48 1.84
C THR A 33 16.08 31.40 0.55
N THR A 34 14.85 30.90 0.63
CA THR A 34 13.94 30.83 -0.51
C THR A 34 12.55 31.31 -0.15
N THR A 35 11.77 31.70 -1.16
CA THR A 35 10.37 32.09 -0.97
C THR A 35 9.56 31.00 -0.23
N THR A 36 9.79 29.72 -0.51
CA THR A 36 9.08 28.63 0.17
C THR A 36 9.56 28.38 1.61
N VAL A 37 10.84 28.61 1.93
CA VAL A 37 11.31 28.57 3.34
C VAL A 37 10.59 29.65 4.15
N GLU A 38 10.44 30.85 3.58
CA GLU A 38 9.71 31.94 4.23
C GLU A 38 8.20 31.63 4.34
N ARG A 39 7.57 31.05 3.31
CA ARG A 39 6.17 30.60 3.39
C ARG A 39 5.98 29.50 4.45
N ALA A 40 6.88 28.54 4.54
CA ALA A 40 6.84 27.50 5.58
C ALA A 40 6.97 28.10 6.98
N THR A 41 7.83 29.10 7.13
CA THR A 41 8.00 29.85 8.38
C THR A 41 6.72 30.57 8.78
N LEU A 42 6.04 31.23 7.83
CA LEU A 42 4.73 31.86 8.08
C LEU A 42 3.67 30.82 8.50
N ARG A 43 3.64 29.65 7.84
CA ARG A 43 2.74 28.55 8.21
C ARG A 43 3.00 28.05 9.64
N LEU A 44 4.25 27.86 10.00
CA LEU A 44 4.65 27.50 11.36
C LEU A 44 4.32 28.60 12.39
N LEU A 45 4.22 29.86 11.98
CA LEU A 45 3.75 30.96 12.83
C LEU A 45 2.21 31.11 12.85
N GLY A 46 1.48 30.20 12.20
CA GLY A 46 0.02 30.11 12.23
C GLY A 46 -0.70 30.87 11.11
N VAL A 47 -0.01 31.22 10.02
CA VAL A 47 -0.66 31.76 8.80
C VAL A 47 -1.15 30.62 7.92
N ASP A 48 -2.45 30.57 7.65
CA ASP A 48 -3.09 29.61 6.75
C ASP A 48 -4.29 30.22 6.02
N GLY A 49 -4.98 29.46 5.16
CA GLY A 49 -6.12 29.94 4.38
C GLY A 49 -5.74 30.65 3.09
N VAL A 50 -6.74 31.22 2.43
CA VAL A 50 -6.65 31.87 1.12
C VAL A 50 -7.34 33.23 1.10
N ASP A 51 -7.01 34.05 0.12
CA ASP A 51 -7.73 35.29 -0.16
C ASP A 51 -8.98 35.04 -1.05
N GLY A 52 -9.66 36.12 -1.46
CA GLY A 52 -10.86 36.03 -2.32
C GLY A 52 -10.62 35.53 -3.74
N ASN A 53 -9.38 35.25 -4.14
CA ASN A 53 -9.01 34.64 -5.43
C ASN A 53 -8.39 33.24 -5.25
N ASP A 54 -8.62 32.60 -4.10
CA ASP A 54 -8.06 31.29 -3.73
C ASP A 54 -6.52 31.24 -3.70
N ILE A 55 -5.84 32.39 -3.54
CA ILE A 55 -4.39 32.44 -3.39
C ILE A 55 -4.04 32.27 -1.91
N PRO A 56 -3.16 31.32 -1.54
CA PRO A 56 -2.81 31.11 -0.14
C PRO A 56 -2.23 32.36 0.52
N LEU A 57 -2.66 32.66 1.74
CA LEU A 57 -2.19 33.83 2.48
C LEU A 57 -0.66 33.82 2.74
N PRO A 58 0.01 32.67 2.99
CA PRO A 58 1.47 32.64 3.03
C PRO A 58 2.13 33.17 1.74
N ASN A 59 1.56 32.85 0.57
CA ASN A 59 2.03 33.38 -0.71
C ASN A 59 1.85 34.89 -0.79
N ARG A 60 0.68 35.42 -0.38
CA ARG A 60 0.43 36.87 -0.37
C ARG A 60 1.41 37.64 0.50
N VAL A 61 1.67 37.15 1.71
CA VAL A 61 2.60 37.79 2.64
C VAL A 61 4.04 37.75 2.10
N VAL A 62 4.50 36.62 1.56
CA VAL A 62 5.85 36.53 0.96
C VAL A 62 5.97 37.44 -0.27
N SER A 63 4.97 37.49 -1.14
CA SER A 63 4.96 38.43 -2.27
C SER A 63 5.03 39.89 -1.80
N HIS A 64 4.28 40.25 -0.75
CA HIS A 64 4.34 41.58 -0.15
C HIS A 64 5.74 41.90 0.40
N LEU A 65 6.33 40.99 1.18
CA LEU A 65 7.68 41.15 1.72
C LEU A 65 8.73 41.28 0.61
N GLN A 66 8.57 40.56 -0.50
CA GLN A 66 9.46 40.66 -1.65
C GLN A 66 9.37 42.04 -2.31
N GLN A 67 8.15 42.54 -2.52
CA GLN A 67 7.91 43.87 -3.10
C GLN A 67 8.47 45.00 -2.23
N GLN A 68 8.49 44.81 -0.90
CA GLN A 68 9.06 45.77 0.05
C GLN A 68 10.58 45.58 0.28
N ASN A 69 11.23 44.65 -0.42
CA ASN A 69 12.62 44.25 -0.15
C ASN A 69 12.85 43.91 1.33
N LEU A 70 12.03 43.03 1.89
CA LEU A 70 12.12 42.61 3.30
C LEU A 70 12.50 41.12 3.46
N LEU A 71 12.36 40.29 2.42
CA LEU A 71 12.62 38.84 2.53
C LEU A 71 14.06 38.51 2.94
N GLN A 72 15.05 39.33 2.57
CA GLN A 72 16.45 39.09 2.96
C GLN A 72 16.69 39.17 4.47
N HIS A 73 15.76 39.76 5.24
CA HIS A 73 15.80 39.86 6.70
C HIS A 73 15.03 38.71 7.40
N GLY A 74 14.30 37.88 6.64
CA GLY A 74 13.46 36.80 7.14
C GLY A 74 12.04 37.25 7.48
N ALA A 75 11.05 36.41 7.19
CA ALA A 75 9.63 36.75 7.36
C ALA A 75 9.18 36.80 8.85
N ALA A 76 9.80 35.98 9.70
CA ALA A 76 9.42 35.83 11.11
C ALA A 76 9.49 37.13 11.94
N PRO A 77 10.64 37.85 12.01
CA PRO A 77 10.73 39.08 12.81
C PRO A 77 9.79 40.18 12.29
N VAL A 78 9.61 40.28 10.97
CA VAL A 78 8.73 41.29 10.36
C VAL A 78 7.26 41.02 10.69
N LEU A 79 6.81 39.77 10.54
CA LEU A 79 5.44 39.38 10.88
C LEU A 79 5.14 39.64 12.37
N VAL A 80 6.03 39.19 13.25
CA VAL A 80 5.80 39.27 14.70
C VAL A 80 5.86 40.70 15.22
N ALA A 81 6.73 41.55 14.66
CA ALA A 81 6.71 42.97 14.96
C ALA A 81 5.38 43.62 14.58
N ALA A 82 4.81 43.29 13.40
CA ALA A 82 3.51 43.79 13.00
C ALA A 82 2.38 43.27 13.92
N MET A 83 2.44 42.01 14.35
CA MET A 83 1.51 41.47 15.35
C MET A 83 1.51 42.29 16.63
N GLN A 84 2.70 42.61 17.15
CA GLN A 84 2.84 43.40 18.38
C GLN A 84 2.42 44.86 18.20
N ALA A 85 2.81 45.51 17.10
CA ALA A 85 2.51 46.90 16.84
C ALA A 85 1.00 47.16 16.68
N HIS A 86 0.26 46.19 16.12
CA HIS A 86 -1.17 46.32 15.84
C HIS A 86 -2.08 45.53 16.80
N GLY A 87 -1.51 44.73 17.70
CA GLY A 87 -2.28 43.85 18.60
C GLY A 87 -3.06 42.77 17.85
N LEU A 88 -2.54 42.29 16.71
CA LEU A 88 -3.17 41.33 15.83
C LEU A 88 -2.49 39.96 15.91
N SER A 89 -3.23 38.89 15.61
CA SER A 89 -2.63 37.56 15.40
C SER A 89 -1.88 37.48 14.07
N ALA A 90 -1.02 36.47 13.90
CA ALA A 90 -0.33 36.20 12.63
C ALA A 90 -1.32 36.10 11.45
N GLN A 91 -2.42 35.37 11.66
CA GLN A 91 -3.50 35.22 10.69
C GLN A 91 -4.15 36.57 10.31
N GLN A 92 -4.45 37.41 11.31
CA GLN A 92 -5.06 38.72 11.07
C GLN A 92 -4.13 39.68 10.35
N VAL A 93 -2.83 39.64 10.67
CA VAL A 93 -1.81 40.41 9.92
C VAL A 93 -1.75 39.94 8.47
N ALA A 94 -1.73 38.63 8.22
CA ALA A 94 -1.70 38.08 6.87
C ALA A 94 -2.94 38.47 6.05
N GLN A 95 -4.12 38.44 6.66
CA GLN A 95 -5.36 38.92 6.03
C GLN A 95 -5.30 40.41 5.72
N ALA A 96 -4.88 41.23 6.68
CA ALA A 96 -4.77 42.69 6.50
C ALA A 96 -3.79 43.07 5.37
N VAL A 97 -2.70 42.31 5.23
CA VAL A 97 -1.73 42.45 4.12
C VAL A 97 -2.39 42.05 2.79
N ALA A 98 -3.09 40.91 2.75
CA ALA A 98 -3.78 40.46 1.52
C ALA A 98 -4.88 41.43 1.08
N ASP A 99 -5.59 42.04 2.04
CA ASP A 99 -6.63 43.06 1.80
C ASP A 99 -6.04 44.44 1.44
N GLY A 100 -4.72 44.61 1.49
CA GLY A 100 -4.04 45.88 1.22
C GLY A 100 -4.25 46.95 2.30
N THR A 101 -4.70 46.55 3.49
CA THR A 101 -4.97 47.46 4.63
C THR A 101 -3.79 47.62 5.56
N LEU A 102 -2.77 46.76 5.45
CA LEU A 102 -1.55 46.81 6.24
C LEU A 102 -0.31 46.60 5.36
N THR A 103 0.66 47.50 5.48
CA THR A 103 1.98 47.38 4.83
C THR A 103 3.01 47.00 5.88
N LEU A 104 3.62 45.82 5.74
CA LEU A 104 4.74 45.39 6.57
C LEU A 104 6.00 46.23 6.28
N THR A 105 6.71 46.61 7.33
CA THR A 105 7.99 47.35 7.29
C THR A 105 9.00 46.69 8.22
N LEU A 106 10.29 46.98 8.01
CA LEU A 106 11.33 46.51 8.94
C LEU A 106 11.07 47.09 10.34
N PRO A 107 11.13 46.26 11.41
CA PRO A 107 10.92 46.75 12.78
C PRO A 107 12.02 47.73 13.21
N GLN A 108 11.64 48.74 14.01
CA GLN A 108 12.60 49.67 14.61
C GLN A 108 13.51 48.97 15.62
N ASP A 109 12.95 48.07 16.44
CA ASP A 109 13.68 47.22 17.36
C ASP A 109 13.70 45.77 16.85
N LEU A 110 14.68 45.48 16.00
CA LEU A 110 14.82 44.16 15.39
C LEU A 110 15.15 43.08 16.42
N GLN A 111 15.91 43.41 17.46
CA GLN A 111 16.31 42.44 18.49
C GLN A 111 15.08 41.99 19.31
N ALA A 112 14.22 42.94 19.71
CA ALA A 112 12.96 42.60 20.37
C ALA A 112 12.04 41.77 19.46
N ALA A 113 11.97 42.10 18.17
CA ALA A 113 11.19 41.34 17.19
C ALA A 113 11.70 39.90 17.02
N GLN A 114 13.03 39.69 16.99
CA GLN A 114 13.64 38.36 16.92
C GLN A 114 13.34 37.53 18.17
N GLN A 115 13.46 38.12 19.37
CA GLN A 115 13.12 37.44 20.62
C GLN A 115 11.64 37.06 20.69
N ALA A 116 10.75 37.94 20.23
CA ALA A 116 9.33 37.65 20.15
C ALA A 116 9.02 36.55 19.13
N ALA A 117 9.71 36.54 17.99
CA ALA A 117 9.59 35.49 16.99
C ALA A 117 10.07 34.14 17.52
N LEU A 118 11.16 34.11 18.30
CA LEU A 118 11.62 32.90 18.99
C LEU A 118 10.57 32.36 19.97
N ALA A 119 9.94 33.23 20.76
CA ALA A 119 8.89 32.82 21.69
C ALA A 119 7.66 32.23 20.99
N GLN A 120 7.24 32.81 19.84
CA GLN A 120 6.17 32.24 19.04
C GLN A 120 6.55 30.90 18.42
N ALA A 121 7.78 30.79 17.88
CA ALA A 121 8.28 29.55 17.29
C ALA A 121 8.38 28.41 18.32
N GLN A 122 8.76 28.71 19.57
CA GLN A 122 8.76 27.73 20.66
C GLN A 122 7.38 27.12 20.91
N ALA A 123 6.31 27.91 20.80
CA ALA A 123 4.94 27.41 20.96
C ALA A 123 4.58 26.40 19.86
N THR A 124 4.88 26.70 18.60
CA THR A 124 4.64 25.75 17.49
C THR A 124 5.51 24.51 17.58
N CYS A 125 6.79 24.65 17.96
CA CYS A 125 7.67 23.51 18.22
C CYS A 125 7.08 22.58 19.30
N ALA A 126 6.48 23.13 20.36
CA ALA A 126 5.79 22.34 21.39
C ALA A 126 4.56 21.58 20.83
N VAL A 127 3.83 22.16 19.87
CA VAL A 127 2.73 21.47 19.16
C VAL A 127 3.27 20.26 18.38
N ILE A 128 4.33 20.44 17.59
CA ILE A 128 4.94 19.35 16.81
C ILE A 128 5.51 18.26 17.74
N ALA A 129 6.15 18.66 18.84
CA ALA A 129 6.63 17.72 19.87
C ALA A 129 5.47 16.92 20.50
N THR A 130 4.31 17.55 20.70
CA THR A 130 3.09 16.87 21.18
C THR A 130 2.55 15.88 20.16
N GLN A 131 2.59 16.22 18.87
CA GLN A 131 2.20 15.30 17.80
C GLN A 131 3.10 14.07 17.76
N ARG A 132 4.41 14.26 17.85
CA ARG A 132 5.38 13.17 17.96
C ARG A 132 5.10 12.29 19.18
N ALA A 133 4.90 12.88 20.36
CA ALA A 133 4.58 12.13 21.57
C ALA A 133 3.25 11.36 21.45
N THR A 134 2.27 11.90 20.72
CA THR A 134 1.00 11.23 20.46
C THR A 134 1.20 10.00 19.59
N ARG A 135 2.01 10.09 18.53
CA ARG A 135 2.39 8.91 17.72
C ARG A 135 3.07 7.85 18.57
N ASP A 136 4.08 8.24 19.38
CA ASP A 136 4.82 7.30 20.23
C ASP A 136 3.88 6.60 21.23
N ALA A 137 2.91 7.32 21.79
CA ALA A 137 1.89 6.76 22.68
C ALA A 137 0.92 5.82 21.95
N GLN A 138 0.47 6.17 20.74
CA GLN A 138 -0.41 5.34 19.92
C GLN A 138 0.29 4.05 19.46
N ILE A 139 1.55 4.11 19.05
CA ILE A 139 2.39 2.95 18.73
C ILE A 139 2.54 2.06 19.96
N LYS A 140 2.84 2.62 21.13
CA LYS A 140 2.97 1.84 22.38
C LYS A 140 1.66 1.17 22.79
N THR A 141 0.52 1.81 22.55
CA THR A 141 -0.81 1.32 22.98
C THR A 141 -1.38 0.30 22.01
N SER A 142 -1.31 0.59 20.71
CA SER A 142 -1.90 -0.25 19.66
C SER A 142 -0.91 -1.31 19.19
N GLY A 143 0.40 -1.16 19.42
CA GLY A 143 1.43 -1.99 18.82
C GLY A 143 1.79 -1.54 17.41
N GLU A 144 2.85 -2.14 16.88
CA GLU A 144 3.37 -1.92 15.54
C GLU A 144 3.63 -3.27 14.88
N ALA A 145 3.37 -3.35 13.57
CA ALA A 145 3.64 -4.57 12.82
C ALA A 145 5.15 -4.84 12.75
N PRO A 146 5.58 -6.11 12.69
CA PRO A 146 6.98 -6.43 12.42
C PRO A 146 7.36 -5.99 11.00
N THR A 147 8.60 -5.56 10.82
CA THR A 147 9.14 -5.30 9.48
C THR A 147 9.36 -6.61 8.71
N PRO A 148 9.28 -6.58 7.38
CA PRO A 148 8.99 -5.44 6.51
C PRO A 148 7.53 -4.93 6.62
N TRP A 149 7.36 -3.61 6.78
CA TRP A 149 6.05 -2.96 6.77
C TRP A 149 5.47 -2.91 5.36
N LEU A 150 4.24 -3.37 5.20
CA LEU A 150 3.54 -3.36 3.92
C LEU A 150 3.06 -1.94 3.60
N TYR A 151 3.74 -1.32 2.65
CA TYR A 151 3.41 -0.01 2.11
C TYR A 151 2.54 -0.17 0.87
N VAL A 152 1.38 0.47 0.87
CA VAL A 152 0.47 0.52 -0.29
C VAL A 152 0.02 1.95 -0.58
N ILE A 153 -0.44 2.15 -1.81
CA ILE A 153 -0.81 3.45 -2.35
C ILE A 153 -2.33 3.53 -2.58
N VAL A 154 -2.91 4.69 -2.26
CA VAL A 154 -4.27 5.11 -2.65
C VAL A 154 -4.19 6.46 -3.38
N ALA A 155 -4.98 6.64 -4.44
CA ALA A 155 -4.77 7.72 -5.40
C ALA A 155 -5.97 8.01 -6.34
N THR A 156 -7.18 8.12 -5.79
CA THR A 156 -8.40 8.37 -6.60
C THR A 156 -8.51 9.79 -7.14
N GLY A 157 -7.84 10.76 -6.50
CA GLY A 157 -8.07 12.19 -6.74
C GLY A 157 -9.11 12.80 -5.79
N ASN A 158 -9.87 11.96 -5.07
CA ASN A 158 -10.88 12.37 -4.11
C ASN A 158 -10.51 11.88 -2.71
N ILE A 159 -10.24 12.79 -1.79
CA ILE A 159 -9.79 12.43 -0.43
C ILE A 159 -10.79 11.52 0.30
N TYR A 160 -12.09 11.68 0.06
CA TYR A 160 -13.12 10.90 0.75
C TYR A 160 -13.18 9.46 0.24
N GLU A 161 -12.90 9.24 -1.04
CA GLU A 161 -12.79 7.91 -1.64
C GLU A 161 -11.49 7.24 -1.24
N ASP A 162 -10.38 7.99 -1.23
CA ASP A 162 -9.09 7.52 -0.74
C ASP A 162 -9.18 7.05 0.71
N VAL A 163 -9.94 7.73 1.56
CA VAL A 163 -10.17 7.32 2.96
C VAL A 163 -10.85 5.95 3.04
N VAL A 164 -11.82 5.66 2.16
CA VAL A 164 -12.47 4.33 2.11
C VAL A 164 -11.47 3.27 1.67
N GLN A 165 -10.70 3.55 0.63
CA GLN A 165 -9.70 2.61 0.12
C GLN A 165 -8.55 2.38 1.12
N ALA A 166 -8.12 3.42 1.84
CA ALA A 166 -7.09 3.36 2.87
C ALA A 166 -7.52 2.48 4.05
N ARG A 167 -8.76 2.64 4.53
CA ARG A 167 -9.33 1.77 5.57
C ARG A 167 -9.39 0.32 5.10
N ALA A 168 -9.87 0.08 3.88
CA ALA A 168 -9.92 -1.27 3.33
C ALA A 168 -8.52 -1.90 3.22
N ALA A 169 -7.53 -1.16 2.73
CA ALA A 169 -6.16 -1.66 2.62
C ALA A 169 -5.52 -1.93 3.99
N ALA A 170 -5.80 -1.09 4.99
CA ALA A 170 -5.38 -1.32 6.37
C ALA A 170 -6.03 -2.59 6.96
N GLU A 171 -7.31 -2.84 6.71
CA GLU A 171 -7.98 -4.09 7.12
C GLU A 171 -7.43 -5.33 6.42
N GLN A 172 -6.98 -5.20 5.17
CA GLN A 172 -6.40 -6.29 4.38
C GLN A 172 -4.99 -6.68 4.85
N GLY A 173 -4.22 -5.74 5.39
CA GLY A 173 -2.88 -6.03 5.90
C GLY A 173 -1.87 -4.91 5.80
N ALA A 174 -2.14 -3.81 5.10
CA ALA A 174 -1.21 -2.70 4.97
C ALA A 174 -0.85 -2.06 6.33
N ASP A 175 0.41 -1.68 6.47
CA ASP A 175 0.96 -1.01 7.66
C ASP A 175 1.27 0.47 7.38
N ILE A 176 1.54 0.79 6.11
CA ILE A 176 1.79 2.15 5.62
C ILE A 176 0.84 2.44 4.47
N ILE A 177 0.11 3.55 4.57
CA ILE A 177 -0.73 4.08 3.50
C ILE A 177 -0.09 5.36 2.96
N ALA A 178 0.16 5.37 1.65
CA ALA A 178 0.58 6.57 0.95
C ALA A 178 -0.52 7.11 0.06
N VAL A 179 -0.75 8.41 0.15
CA VAL A 179 -1.64 9.12 -0.77
C VAL A 179 -0.79 9.72 -1.86
N ILE A 180 -0.90 9.23 -3.11
CA ILE A 180 -0.21 9.87 -4.23
C ILE A 180 -0.78 11.26 -4.44
N ARG A 181 0.13 12.23 -4.54
CA ARG A 181 -0.21 13.60 -4.88
C ARG A 181 -0.66 13.73 -6.33
N SER A 182 -1.56 14.68 -6.61
CA SER A 182 -1.95 15.02 -7.99
C SER A 182 -0.73 15.26 -8.89
N THR A 183 -0.82 14.79 -10.13
CA THR A 183 0.26 14.87 -11.11
C THR A 183 0.73 16.31 -11.30
N GLY A 184 2.05 16.51 -11.30
CA GLY A 184 2.65 17.83 -11.50
C GLY A 184 2.59 18.76 -10.29
N GLN A 185 1.99 18.38 -9.16
CA GLN A 185 1.89 19.25 -7.98
C GLN A 185 3.25 19.74 -7.46
N SER A 186 4.34 18.99 -7.67
CA SER A 186 5.70 19.44 -7.35
C SER A 186 6.13 20.74 -8.04
N LEU A 187 5.49 21.10 -9.14
CA LEU A 187 5.76 22.29 -9.94
C LEU A 187 4.89 23.49 -9.54
N LEU A 188 3.92 23.31 -8.65
CA LEU A 188 3.16 24.43 -8.09
C LEU A 188 4.05 25.14 -7.05
N ASP A 189 4.22 26.45 -7.18
CA ASP A 189 4.89 27.29 -6.17
C ASP A 189 3.90 27.83 -5.12
N TYR A 190 2.84 27.07 -4.87
CA TYR A 190 1.91 27.25 -3.77
C TYR A 190 1.32 25.88 -3.38
N VAL A 191 0.80 25.77 -2.16
CA VAL A 191 0.03 24.60 -1.73
C VAL A 191 -1.47 24.94 -1.82
N PRO A 192 -2.28 24.16 -2.55
CA PRO A 192 -3.73 24.29 -2.52
C PRO A 192 -4.30 24.18 -1.10
N TYR A 193 -5.38 24.90 -0.83
CA TYR A 193 -6.04 24.95 0.47
C TYR A 193 -7.34 24.12 0.47
N GLY A 194 -7.70 23.56 1.62
CA GLY A 194 -8.94 22.80 1.81
C GLY A 194 -8.88 21.34 1.34
N ALA A 195 -10.01 20.65 1.51
CA ALA A 195 -10.18 19.28 1.06
C ALA A 195 -10.36 19.23 -0.47
N THR A 196 -9.87 18.17 -1.10
CA THR A 196 -9.99 18.01 -2.57
C THR A 196 -10.80 16.78 -2.95
N THR A 197 -11.79 17.00 -3.81
CA THR A 197 -12.67 15.96 -4.38
C THR A 197 -12.30 15.59 -5.82
N GLU A 198 -11.34 16.30 -6.41
CA GLU A 198 -10.83 16.05 -7.76
C GLU A 198 -9.30 16.20 -7.77
N GLY A 199 -8.64 15.39 -8.59
CA GLY A 199 -7.20 15.39 -8.78
C GLY A 199 -6.80 14.42 -9.89
N PHE A 200 -5.84 14.81 -10.72
CA PHE A 200 -5.44 14.00 -11.87
C PHE A 200 -4.27 13.07 -11.50
N GLY A 201 -4.52 11.76 -11.52
CA GLY A 201 -3.53 10.74 -11.16
C GLY A 201 -3.16 10.70 -9.68
N GLY A 202 -3.93 11.39 -8.82
CA GLY A 202 -3.72 11.44 -7.38
C GLY A 202 -4.44 12.61 -6.72
N THR A 203 -4.62 12.53 -5.40
CA THR A 203 -5.28 13.54 -4.57
C THR A 203 -4.29 14.64 -4.20
N TYR A 204 -4.70 15.90 -4.20
CA TYR A 204 -3.76 16.98 -3.87
C TYR A 204 -3.20 16.85 -2.43
N ALA A 205 -1.91 17.12 -2.25
CA ALA A 205 -1.32 17.29 -0.94
C ALA A 205 -1.74 18.65 -0.36
N THR A 206 -2.68 18.64 0.58
CA THR A 206 -3.16 19.82 1.34
C THR A 206 -3.17 19.49 2.82
N GLN A 207 -3.09 20.51 3.68
CA GLN A 207 -3.13 20.30 5.14
C GLN A 207 -4.44 19.64 5.59
N GLU A 208 -5.58 20.04 5.01
CA GLU A 208 -6.87 19.45 5.34
C GLU A 208 -6.96 17.97 4.91
N ASN A 209 -6.44 17.62 3.73
CA ASN A 209 -6.39 16.22 3.30
C ASN A 209 -5.51 15.36 4.24
N PHE A 210 -4.41 15.91 4.74
CA PHE A 210 -3.56 15.23 5.73
C PHE A 210 -4.32 14.92 7.01
N LYS A 211 -5.04 15.91 7.53
CA LYS A 211 -5.86 15.79 8.73
C LYS A 211 -6.98 14.75 8.57
N LEU A 212 -7.70 14.79 7.45
CA LEU A 212 -8.78 13.84 7.14
C LEU A 212 -8.25 12.40 7.08
N MET A 213 -7.14 12.19 6.36
CA MET A 213 -6.55 10.86 6.24
C MET A 213 -5.98 10.35 7.57
N ARG A 214 -5.25 11.20 8.32
CA ARG A 214 -4.69 10.83 9.63
C ARG A 214 -5.78 10.42 10.61
N ALA A 215 -6.90 11.15 10.65
CA ALA A 215 -8.05 10.81 11.51
C ALA A 215 -8.67 9.45 11.12
N ALA A 216 -8.83 9.18 9.82
CA ALA A 216 -9.36 7.90 9.35
C ALA A 216 -8.42 6.72 9.67
N LEU A 217 -7.10 6.92 9.57
CA LEU A 217 -6.09 5.92 9.89
C LEU A 217 -5.95 5.66 11.39
N ASP A 218 -6.13 6.69 12.23
CA ASP A 218 -6.20 6.51 13.68
C ASP A 218 -7.39 5.65 14.07
N GLU A 219 -8.58 5.93 13.50
CA GLU A 219 -9.79 5.15 13.77
C GLU A 219 -9.63 3.67 13.41
N VAL A 220 -9.19 3.37 12.18
CA VAL A 220 -9.01 1.97 11.74
C VAL A 220 -7.84 1.30 12.45
N GLY A 221 -6.75 2.03 12.75
CA GLY A 221 -5.63 1.50 13.51
C GLY A 221 -6.02 1.09 14.93
N HIS A 222 -6.85 1.90 15.61
CA HIS A 222 -7.42 1.54 16.91
C HIS A 222 -8.33 0.31 16.82
N LYS A 223 -9.17 0.20 15.78
CA LYS A 223 -10.02 -0.98 15.54
C LYS A 223 -9.18 -2.25 15.34
N LEU A 224 -8.07 -2.14 14.60
CA LEU A 224 -7.21 -3.29 14.26
C LEU A 224 -6.20 -3.64 15.36
N GLY A 225 -5.98 -2.75 16.33
CA GLY A 225 -4.93 -2.93 17.33
C GLY A 225 -3.54 -2.94 16.69
N ARG A 226 -3.27 -1.97 15.80
CA ARG A 226 -1.93 -1.65 15.28
C ARG A 226 -1.90 -0.24 14.71
N TYR A 227 -0.78 0.47 14.87
CA TYR A 227 -0.62 1.81 14.33
C TYR A 227 -0.40 1.78 12.81
N ILE A 228 -1.24 2.51 12.06
CA ILE A 228 -1.10 2.65 10.60
C ILE A 228 -0.38 3.96 10.29
N ARG A 229 0.72 3.86 9.55
CA ARG A 229 1.57 4.98 9.17
C ARG A 229 1.03 5.68 7.92
N LEU A 230 1.02 7.02 7.94
CA LEU A 230 0.61 7.86 6.83
C LEU A 230 1.83 8.44 6.12
N THR A 231 1.83 8.33 4.79
CA THR A 231 2.88 8.84 3.91
C THR A 231 2.36 9.83 2.88
N ASN A 232 3.13 10.89 2.62
CA ASN A 232 2.91 11.79 1.49
C ASN A 232 4.23 12.31 0.89
N TYR A 233 4.20 13.27 -0.03
CA TYR A 233 5.33 13.70 -0.86
C TYR A 233 5.70 15.16 -0.60
N CYS A 234 6.91 15.43 -0.09
CA CYS A 234 7.42 16.79 0.07
C CYS A 234 8.06 17.32 -1.23
N SER A 235 8.81 16.51 -1.97
CA SER A 235 9.74 16.99 -3.00
C SER A 235 9.08 17.88 -4.06
N GLY A 236 9.53 19.13 -4.24
CA GLY A 236 8.96 20.10 -5.18
C GLY A 236 9.27 21.54 -4.78
N LEU A 237 8.65 22.53 -5.44
CA LEU A 237 8.86 23.95 -5.12
C LEU A 237 8.32 24.33 -3.73
N CYS A 238 7.38 23.58 -3.17
CA CYS A 238 6.81 23.82 -1.84
C CYS A 238 7.31 22.83 -0.76
N MET A 239 8.52 22.27 -0.94
CA MET A 239 9.03 21.19 -0.07
C MET A 239 9.05 21.55 1.43
N PRO A 240 9.51 22.76 1.85
CA PRO A 240 9.42 23.22 3.24
C PRO A 240 7.99 23.35 3.77
N GLU A 241 7.07 23.87 2.96
CA GLU A 241 5.68 24.09 3.36
C GLU A 241 4.96 22.77 3.62
N ILE A 242 5.14 21.79 2.72
CA ILE A 242 4.56 20.46 2.86
C ILE A 242 5.13 19.75 4.08
N ALA A 243 6.44 19.88 4.35
CA ALA A 243 7.05 19.33 5.56
C ALA A 243 6.47 19.96 6.85
N ALA A 244 6.29 21.29 6.87
CA ALA A 244 5.68 21.99 8.01
C ALA A 244 4.23 21.54 8.26
N MET A 245 3.41 21.46 7.22
CA MET A 245 2.04 20.95 7.33
C MET A 245 2.01 19.48 7.80
N GLY A 246 2.88 18.64 7.23
CA GLY A 246 2.98 17.23 7.62
C GLY A 246 3.42 17.04 9.08
N ALA A 247 4.32 17.89 9.56
CA ALA A 247 4.75 17.89 10.97
C ALA A 247 3.61 18.31 11.92
N MET A 248 2.82 19.32 11.56
CA MET A 248 1.67 19.78 12.35
C MET A 248 0.51 18.78 12.35
N GLU A 249 0.29 18.06 11.23
CA GLU A 249 -0.79 17.07 11.08
C GLU A 249 -0.37 15.63 11.39
N ARG A 250 0.84 15.41 11.95
CA ARG A 250 1.36 14.10 12.36
C ARG A 250 1.39 13.06 11.22
N LEU A 251 1.99 13.43 10.09
CA LEU A 251 2.45 12.43 9.12
C LEU A 251 3.59 11.60 9.72
N ASP A 252 3.78 10.39 9.20
CA ASP A 252 4.75 9.43 9.72
C ASP A 252 5.95 9.28 8.79
N MET A 253 5.69 9.34 7.49
CA MET A 253 6.74 9.32 6.48
C MET A 253 6.48 10.36 5.40
N MET A 254 7.54 10.89 4.80
CA MET A 254 7.40 11.77 3.64
C MET A 254 8.50 11.56 2.61
N LEU A 255 8.15 11.51 1.32
CA LEU A 255 9.13 11.49 0.25
C LEU A 255 9.87 12.82 0.20
N ASN A 256 11.16 12.79 0.55
CA ASN A 256 12.02 13.95 0.65
C ASN A 256 13.42 13.53 0.17
N ASP A 257 13.68 13.85 -1.10
CA ASP A 257 14.90 13.51 -1.81
C ASP A 257 15.66 14.80 -2.18
N SER A 258 16.99 14.80 -2.05
CA SER A 258 17.82 16.00 -2.24
C SER A 258 17.98 16.40 -3.71
N MET A 259 17.77 15.48 -4.65
CA MET A 259 18.08 15.65 -6.06
C MET A 259 16.88 15.40 -6.99
N TYR A 260 15.80 14.76 -6.52
CA TYR A 260 14.60 14.48 -7.32
C TYR A 260 14.08 15.71 -8.08
N GLY A 261 13.93 16.83 -7.38
CA GLY A 261 13.41 18.08 -7.97
C GLY A 261 14.29 18.60 -9.10
N ILE A 262 15.60 18.44 -8.95
CA ILE A 262 16.61 18.89 -9.93
C ILE A 262 16.52 18.00 -11.17
N ILE A 263 16.63 16.69 -10.99
CA ILE A 263 16.83 15.73 -12.06
C ILE A 263 15.52 15.51 -12.84
N PHE A 264 14.42 15.19 -12.16
CA PHE A 264 13.18 14.71 -12.79
C PHE A 264 12.07 15.76 -12.93
N ARG A 265 12.27 16.95 -12.34
CA ARG A 265 11.27 18.06 -12.40
C ARG A 265 11.83 19.38 -12.93
N ASP A 266 13.13 19.43 -13.21
CA ASP A 266 13.78 20.63 -13.74
C ASP A 266 13.53 21.85 -12.83
N ILE A 267 13.63 21.63 -11.51
CA ILE A 267 13.66 22.69 -10.50
C ILE A 267 15.12 23.11 -10.32
N ASN A 268 15.37 24.40 -10.13
CA ASN A 268 16.72 24.92 -9.97
C ASN A 268 17.45 24.24 -8.80
N MET A 269 18.74 23.93 -8.98
CA MET A 269 19.53 23.22 -7.98
C MET A 269 19.76 24.01 -6.70
N LYS A 270 20.02 25.33 -6.79
CA LYS A 270 20.21 26.16 -5.60
C LYS A 270 18.92 26.20 -4.77
N ARG A 271 17.80 26.46 -5.44
CA ARG A 271 16.47 26.40 -4.85
C ARG A 271 16.24 25.07 -4.13
N THR A 272 16.45 23.95 -4.83
CA THR A 272 16.21 22.61 -4.27
C THR A 272 17.11 22.30 -3.07
N PHE A 273 18.41 22.63 -3.14
CA PHE A 273 19.34 22.34 -2.04
C PHE A 273 19.10 23.18 -0.78
N ILE A 274 18.55 24.40 -0.91
CA ILE A 274 18.11 25.20 0.24
C ILE A 274 16.81 24.63 0.83
N ASP A 275 15.83 24.34 -0.03
CA ASP A 275 14.51 23.84 0.37
C ASP A 275 14.58 22.48 1.07
N GLN A 276 15.41 21.57 0.56
CA GLN A 276 15.57 20.24 1.13
C GLN A 276 16.16 20.29 2.54
N PHE A 277 17.05 21.23 2.81
CA PHE A 277 17.69 21.33 4.13
C PHE A 277 16.64 21.68 5.20
N PHE A 278 15.86 22.74 4.94
CA PHE A 278 14.83 23.18 5.89
C PHE A 278 13.72 22.13 6.06
N SER A 279 13.24 21.55 4.96
CA SER A 279 12.19 20.51 5.03
C SER A 279 12.65 19.25 5.76
N ARG A 280 13.91 18.83 5.58
CA ARG A 280 14.50 17.69 6.33
C ARG A 280 14.68 18.00 7.80
N MET A 281 15.09 19.21 8.15
CA MET A 281 15.16 19.66 9.55
C MET A 281 13.80 19.60 10.24
N VAL A 282 12.73 20.06 9.57
CA VAL A 282 11.36 19.95 10.10
C VAL A 282 10.96 18.47 10.27
N ASN A 283 11.25 17.61 9.29
CA ASN A 283 10.97 16.18 9.37
C ASN A 283 11.75 15.49 10.51
N ALA A 284 13.02 15.85 10.69
CA ALA A 284 13.87 15.34 11.76
C ALA A 284 13.25 15.64 13.13
N TYR A 285 12.93 16.91 13.37
CA TYR A 285 12.31 17.37 14.61
C TYR A 285 10.97 16.67 14.89
N ALA A 286 10.13 16.56 13.86
CA ALA A 286 8.84 15.89 13.93
C ALA A 286 8.92 14.36 14.09
N GLY A 287 10.11 13.76 14.01
CA GLY A 287 10.30 12.30 14.09
C GLY A 287 9.75 11.55 12.86
N ILE A 288 9.67 12.23 11.71
CA ILE A 288 9.17 11.67 10.45
C ILE A 288 10.30 10.89 9.78
N ILE A 289 9.97 9.73 9.20
CA ILE A 289 10.88 8.95 8.38
C ILE A 289 10.84 9.51 6.95
N ILE A 290 11.96 9.94 6.40
CA ILE A 290 11.99 10.37 4.99
C ILE A 290 12.05 9.16 4.08
N ASN A 291 11.55 9.30 2.86
CA ASN A 291 11.80 8.34 1.78
C ASN A 291 12.54 9.04 0.65
N THR A 292 13.64 8.47 0.17
CA THR A 292 14.37 8.98 -1.00
C THR A 292 13.88 8.31 -2.28
N GLY A 293 14.25 8.87 -3.43
CA GLY A 293 13.61 8.60 -4.72
C GLY A 293 14.47 7.84 -5.73
N GLU A 294 15.35 6.94 -5.26
CA GLU A 294 16.32 6.29 -6.13
C GLU A 294 15.73 5.36 -7.21
N ASP A 295 14.48 4.91 -7.06
CA ASP A 295 13.71 4.23 -8.10
C ASP A 295 13.71 5.02 -9.42
N ASN A 296 13.63 6.35 -9.34
CA ASN A 296 13.57 7.20 -10.52
C ASN A 296 14.83 7.10 -11.39
N TYR A 297 16.01 6.82 -10.81
CA TYR A 297 17.24 6.58 -11.59
C TYR A 297 17.15 5.30 -12.44
N LEU A 298 16.47 4.28 -11.93
CA LEU A 298 16.39 2.94 -12.52
C LEU A 298 15.29 2.83 -13.58
N THR A 299 14.27 3.69 -13.50
CA THR A 299 13.22 3.75 -14.54
C THR A 299 13.75 4.28 -15.88
N THR A 300 14.75 5.16 -15.87
CA THR A 300 15.33 5.76 -17.09
C THR A 300 16.60 5.07 -17.56
N ALA A 301 17.48 4.64 -16.66
CA ALA A 301 18.73 3.96 -16.98
C ALA A 301 18.57 2.43 -16.99
N ASP A 302 19.57 1.70 -17.49
CA ASP A 302 19.64 0.25 -17.27
C ASP A 302 19.93 -0.03 -15.79
N ALA A 303 19.06 -0.77 -15.11
CA ALA A 303 19.15 -0.95 -13.68
C ALA A 303 20.38 -1.79 -13.24
N PHE A 304 20.86 -2.69 -14.11
CA PHE A 304 22.09 -3.41 -13.84
C PHE A 304 23.26 -2.42 -13.90
N ASP A 305 23.39 -1.63 -14.95
CA ASP A 305 24.55 -0.73 -15.08
C ASP A 305 24.54 0.44 -14.08
N ALA A 306 23.36 0.98 -13.77
CA ALA A 306 23.18 2.18 -12.93
C ALA A 306 23.27 1.94 -11.40
N ALA A 307 23.56 0.71 -10.95
CA ALA A 307 23.56 0.36 -9.53
C ALA A 307 24.50 1.22 -8.67
N HIS A 308 25.66 1.63 -9.23
CA HIS A 308 26.62 2.48 -8.54
C HIS A 308 26.12 3.92 -8.39
N THR A 309 25.36 4.44 -9.36
CA THR A 309 24.69 5.74 -9.29
C THR A 309 23.64 5.77 -8.18
N VAL A 310 22.89 4.67 -8.02
CA VAL A 310 21.91 4.53 -6.91
C VAL A 310 22.62 4.55 -5.56
N LEU A 311 23.67 3.76 -5.36
CA LEU A 311 24.40 3.74 -4.09
C LEU A 311 25.08 5.09 -3.78
N ALA A 312 25.61 5.78 -4.80
CA ALA A 312 26.15 7.13 -4.66
C ALA A 312 25.07 8.13 -4.23
N SER A 313 23.88 8.06 -4.83
CA SER A 313 22.72 8.89 -4.43
C SER A 313 22.32 8.64 -2.98
N GLN A 314 22.24 7.37 -2.56
CA GLN A 314 21.90 7.00 -1.19
C GLN A 314 22.90 7.57 -0.18
N LEU A 315 24.20 7.44 -0.44
CA LEU A 315 25.25 8.00 0.42
C LEU A 315 25.17 9.55 0.48
N ILE A 316 24.88 10.22 -0.64
CA ILE A 316 24.71 11.68 -0.66
C ILE A 316 23.46 12.10 0.14
N ASN A 317 22.34 11.40 -0.04
CA ASN A 317 21.10 11.65 0.70
C ASN A 317 21.25 11.37 2.21
N GLU A 318 21.96 10.30 2.59
CA GLU A 318 22.33 9.99 4.00
C GLU A 318 23.02 11.21 4.64
N GLN A 319 24.03 11.75 3.97
CA GLN A 319 24.84 12.84 4.53
C GLN A 319 24.09 14.19 4.54
N PHE A 320 23.22 14.48 3.55
CA PHE A 320 22.32 15.63 3.64
C PHE A 320 21.29 15.50 4.76
N ALA A 321 20.79 14.28 5.00
CA ALA A 321 19.86 14.01 6.08
C ALA A 321 20.52 14.18 7.46
N GLU A 322 21.76 13.67 7.64
CA GLU A 322 22.56 13.89 8.86
C GLU A 322 22.78 15.39 9.13
N LEU A 323 23.18 16.16 8.12
CA LEU A 323 23.38 17.62 8.25
C LEU A 323 22.12 18.36 8.68
N SER A 324 20.95 17.82 8.31
CA SER A 324 19.63 18.39 8.66
C SER A 324 19.09 17.85 9.99
N GLY A 325 19.84 17.00 10.69
CA GLY A 325 19.49 16.47 12.01
C GLY A 325 18.67 15.17 12.01
N LEU A 326 18.47 14.51 10.85
CA LEU A 326 17.84 13.19 10.83
C LEU A 326 18.79 12.13 11.40
N LYS A 327 18.21 11.18 12.12
CA LYS A 327 18.89 9.98 12.59
C LYS A 327 18.79 8.85 11.56
N PRO A 328 19.69 7.86 11.55
CA PRO A 328 19.64 6.73 10.61
C PRO A 328 18.27 6.04 10.56
N GLU A 329 17.61 5.82 11.69
CA GLU A 329 16.29 5.18 11.75
C GLU A 329 15.17 6.03 11.09
N GLN A 330 15.42 7.31 10.84
CA GLN A 330 14.52 8.20 10.09
C GLN A 330 14.86 8.27 8.59
N MET A 331 15.89 7.57 8.13
CA MET A 331 16.32 7.57 6.73
C MET A 331 15.78 6.34 6.01
N GLY A 332 14.66 6.51 5.31
CA GLY A 332 14.13 5.51 4.39
C GLY A 332 14.79 5.59 3.03
N LEU A 333 16.06 5.19 2.97
CA LEU A 333 16.83 5.18 1.73
C LEU A 333 16.22 4.19 0.74
N GLY A 334 15.91 4.67 -0.46
CA GLY A 334 15.21 3.94 -1.51
C GLY A 334 16.14 3.09 -2.38
N HIS A 335 15.65 1.94 -2.83
CA HIS A 335 16.19 1.13 -3.94
C HIS A 335 15.06 0.24 -4.50
N ALA A 336 15.25 -0.34 -5.69
CA ALA A 336 14.17 -1.04 -6.39
C ALA A 336 14.63 -2.33 -7.08
N PHE A 337 13.66 -3.23 -7.32
CA PHE A 337 13.80 -4.43 -8.13
C PHE A 337 13.49 -4.11 -9.59
N GLU A 338 14.47 -3.67 -10.37
CA GLU A 338 14.26 -3.12 -11.74
C GLU A 338 15.18 -3.71 -12.81
N ILE A 339 16.00 -4.71 -12.47
CA ILE A 339 16.80 -5.45 -13.45
C ILE A 339 15.85 -6.20 -14.39
N ASN A 340 16.14 -6.11 -15.69
CA ASN A 340 15.37 -6.77 -16.73
C ASN A 340 15.15 -8.26 -16.38
N PRO A 341 13.89 -8.74 -16.28
CA PRO A 341 13.59 -10.12 -15.87
C PRO A 341 14.13 -11.17 -16.84
N GLU A 342 14.45 -10.80 -18.09
CA GLU A 342 15.04 -11.70 -19.09
C GLU A 342 16.58 -11.80 -18.98
N LEU A 343 17.21 -11.00 -18.11
CA LEU A 343 18.65 -11.06 -17.90
C LEU A 343 19.04 -12.36 -17.20
N GLU A 344 20.04 -13.06 -17.74
CA GLU A 344 20.54 -14.29 -17.13
C GLU A 344 21.04 -14.01 -15.70
N ASN A 345 20.57 -14.82 -14.74
CA ASN A 345 20.81 -14.63 -13.31
C ASN A 345 20.28 -13.30 -12.74
N GLY A 346 19.32 -12.63 -13.40
CA GLY A 346 18.76 -11.34 -12.96
C GLY A 346 18.43 -11.27 -11.47
N PHE A 347 17.75 -12.29 -10.94
CA PHE A 347 17.44 -12.39 -9.52
C PHE A 347 18.67 -12.40 -8.59
N LEU A 348 19.79 -13.01 -9.00
CA LEU A 348 21.03 -12.98 -8.20
C LEU A 348 21.62 -11.58 -8.12
N TRP A 349 21.49 -10.79 -9.19
CA TRP A 349 21.98 -9.42 -9.25
C TRP A 349 21.15 -8.49 -8.38
N GLU A 350 19.82 -8.66 -8.40
CA GLU A 350 18.89 -7.99 -7.49
C GLU A 350 19.24 -8.27 -6.03
N LEU A 351 19.47 -9.54 -5.71
CA LEU A 351 19.83 -9.95 -4.37
C LEU A 351 21.18 -9.38 -3.92
N ALA A 352 22.16 -9.31 -4.83
CA ALA A 352 23.46 -8.69 -4.57
C ALA A 352 23.34 -7.20 -4.24
N HIS A 353 22.53 -6.47 -4.99
CA HIS A 353 22.31 -5.04 -4.76
C HIS A 353 21.55 -4.79 -3.46
N ALA A 354 20.44 -5.49 -3.22
CA ALA A 354 19.66 -5.30 -2.01
C ALA A 354 20.45 -5.64 -0.73
N GLN A 355 21.26 -6.71 -0.78
CA GLN A 355 22.14 -7.08 0.32
C GLN A 355 23.30 -6.10 0.52
N LEU A 356 23.88 -5.57 -0.57
CA LEU A 356 24.88 -4.50 -0.51
C LEU A 356 24.32 -3.29 0.24
N VAL A 357 23.16 -2.78 -0.18
CA VAL A 357 22.51 -1.61 0.45
C VAL A 357 22.24 -1.88 1.94
N ARG A 358 21.74 -3.06 2.30
CA ARG A 358 21.52 -3.46 3.71
C ARG A 358 22.79 -3.38 4.55
N GLN A 359 23.94 -3.79 4.01
CA GLN A 359 25.22 -3.77 4.72
C GLN A 359 25.88 -2.39 4.73
N VAL A 360 25.70 -1.58 3.69
CA VAL A 360 26.18 -0.19 3.70
C VAL A 360 25.43 0.64 4.74
N PHE A 361 24.11 0.45 4.88
CA PHE A 361 23.26 1.23 5.77
C PHE A 361 22.57 0.37 6.84
N PRO A 362 23.30 -0.20 7.82
CA PRO A 362 22.75 -1.18 8.75
C PRO A 362 21.65 -0.63 9.68
N ASP A 363 21.66 0.67 9.96
CA ASP A 363 20.71 1.32 10.88
C ASP A 363 19.59 2.09 10.16
N ALA A 364 19.66 2.20 8.83
CA ALA A 364 18.67 2.91 8.04
C ALA A 364 17.36 2.10 7.90
N CYS A 365 16.23 2.80 7.82
CA CYS A 365 14.90 2.23 7.62
C CYS A 365 14.61 1.97 6.13
N LEU A 366 15.42 1.12 5.49
CA LEU A 366 15.47 0.97 4.02
C LEU A 366 14.09 0.73 3.37
N LYS A 367 13.87 1.42 2.25
CA LYS A 367 12.66 1.32 1.43
C LYS A 367 12.94 0.57 0.13
N TYR A 368 12.38 -0.62 0.01
CA TYR A 368 12.50 -1.44 -1.20
C TYR A 368 11.24 -1.34 -2.06
N MET A 369 11.44 -1.07 -3.35
CA MET A 369 10.38 -0.74 -4.31
C MET A 369 10.27 -1.82 -5.41
N PRO A 370 9.06 -2.07 -5.92
CA PRO A 370 8.77 -3.17 -6.83
C PRO A 370 9.26 -2.86 -8.25
N PRO A 371 9.27 -3.86 -9.15
CA PRO A 371 9.45 -3.62 -10.57
C PRO A 371 8.32 -2.79 -11.15
N THR A 372 8.67 -1.83 -12.00
CA THR A 372 7.71 -1.01 -12.75
C THR A 372 8.07 -0.96 -14.23
N LYS A 373 9.36 -0.76 -14.57
CA LYS A 373 9.84 -0.57 -15.95
C LYS A 373 9.56 -1.77 -16.85
N HIS A 374 9.69 -2.97 -16.29
CA HIS A 374 9.53 -4.23 -17.01
C HIS A 374 8.20 -4.92 -16.75
N MET A 375 7.27 -4.27 -16.04
CA MET A 375 5.90 -4.72 -15.91
C MET A 375 5.17 -4.54 -17.24
N THR A 376 4.25 -5.45 -17.54
CA THR A 376 3.49 -5.45 -18.80
C THR A 376 2.02 -5.69 -18.50
N GLY A 377 1.16 -5.69 -19.52
CA GLY A 377 -0.23 -6.11 -19.33
C GLY A 377 -0.42 -7.60 -18.97
N ASN A 378 0.65 -8.42 -18.98
CA ASN A 378 0.59 -9.79 -18.50
C ASN A 378 0.66 -9.82 -16.97
N ILE A 379 -0.51 -9.60 -16.36
CA ILE A 379 -0.70 -9.62 -14.90
C ILE A 379 -0.24 -10.94 -14.24
N PHE A 380 -0.24 -12.06 -14.96
CA PHE A 380 0.19 -13.35 -14.43
C PHE A 380 1.71 -13.39 -14.27
N LYS A 381 2.44 -12.90 -15.27
CA LYS A 381 3.90 -12.71 -15.18
C LYS A 381 4.23 -11.65 -14.11
N GLY A 382 3.49 -10.54 -14.08
CA GLY A 382 3.66 -9.48 -13.09
C GLY A 382 3.56 -10.00 -11.66
N GLN A 383 2.55 -10.82 -11.36
CA GLN A 383 2.40 -11.45 -10.04
C GLN A 383 3.62 -12.31 -9.64
N VAL A 384 4.24 -13.01 -10.58
CA VAL A 384 5.44 -13.82 -10.34
C VAL A 384 6.65 -12.93 -10.10
N GLN A 385 6.80 -11.85 -10.87
CA GLN A 385 7.86 -10.86 -10.66
C GLN A 385 7.76 -10.22 -9.27
N ASP A 386 6.55 -9.83 -8.86
CA ASP A 386 6.28 -9.31 -7.52
C ASP A 386 6.58 -10.32 -6.42
N ALA A 387 6.32 -11.62 -6.65
CA ALA A 387 6.69 -12.67 -5.71
C ALA A 387 8.21 -12.78 -5.54
N LEU A 388 8.99 -12.69 -6.63
CA LEU A 388 10.46 -12.67 -6.56
C LEU A 388 10.96 -11.43 -5.80
N PHE A 389 10.39 -10.26 -6.08
CA PHE A 389 10.65 -9.03 -5.33
C PHE A 389 10.39 -9.20 -3.82
N ASN A 390 9.26 -9.81 -3.43
CA ASN A 390 8.94 -10.11 -2.03
C ASN A 390 9.98 -11.02 -1.36
N ILE A 391 10.55 -11.97 -2.11
CA ILE A 391 11.60 -12.86 -1.60
C ILE A 391 12.87 -12.06 -1.29
N VAL A 392 13.31 -11.16 -2.18
CA VAL A 392 14.52 -10.34 -1.94
C VAL A 392 14.35 -9.48 -0.69
N SER A 393 13.17 -8.89 -0.49
CA SER A 393 12.84 -8.12 0.71
C SER A 393 13.03 -8.94 2.00
N THR A 394 12.53 -10.18 2.00
CA THR A 394 12.63 -11.11 3.15
C THR A 394 14.08 -11.56 3.38
N VAL A 395 14.78 -11.94 2.32
CA VAL A 395 16.15 -12.46 2.40
C VAL A 395 17.15 -11.39 2.82
N THR A 396 16.87 -10.11 2.59
CA THR A 396 17.80 -9.00 2.88
C THR A 396 17.34 -8.09 4.03
N ASN A 397 16.26 -8.45 4.74
CA ASN A 397 15.71 -7.70 5.88
C ASN A 397 15.46 -6.21 5.55
N GLN A 398 14.65 -5.96 4.51
CA GLN A 398 14.17 -4.61 4.20
C GLN A 398 13.15 -4.14 5.24
N ASN A 399 13.02 -2.82 5.45
CA ASN A 399 12.15 -2.27 6.49
C ASN A 399 10.79 -1.81 5.95
N ILE A 400 10.80 -1.05 4.85
CA ILE A 400 9.61 -0.53 4.18
C ILE A 400 9.48 -1.25 2.84
N HIS A 401 8.38 -1.97 2.64
CA HIS A 401 8.13 -2.76 1.44
C HIS A 401 6.97 -2.19 0.64
N LEU A 402 7.28 -1.44 -0.42
CA LEU A 402 6.27 -0.92 -1.33
C LEU A 402 5.72 -2.07 -2.17
N ALA A 403 4.46 -2.45 -1.93
CA ALA A 403 3.87 -3.60 -2.58
C ALA A 403 3.81 -3.39 -4.11
N GLY A 404 4.36 -4.35 -4.86
CA GLY A 404 4.22 -4.40 -6.31
C GLY A 404 2.80 -4.72 -6.73
N MET A 405 2.40 -4.14 -7.85
CA MET A 405 1.07 -4.31 -8.42
C MET A 405 1.21 -5.04 -9.74
N MET A 406 0.57 -6.19 -9.87
CA MET A 406 0.55 -6.93 -11.13
C MET A 406 -0.04 -6.13 -12.30
N THR A 407 -0.79 -5.07 -11.99
CA THR A 407 -1.44 -4.13 -12.91
C THR A 407 -0.68 -2.82 -13.13
N GLU A 408 0.55 -2.67 -12.62
CA GLU A 408 1.34 -1.43 -12.64
C GLU A 408 1.41 -0.77 -14.03
N ALA A 409 1.61 -1.56 -15.09
CA ALA A 409 1.72 -1.07 -16.46
C ALA A 409 0.38 -0.81 -17.16
N ILE A 410 -0.74 -0.88 -16.44
CA ILE A 410 -2.10 -0.87 -17.00
C ILE A 410 -2.91 0.32 -16.49
N HIS A 411 -3.08 0.42 -15.17
CA HIS A 411 -3.88 1.45 -14.53
C HIS A 411 -3.49 1.65 -13.06
N THR A 412 -3.99 2.71 -12.45
CA THR A 412 -3.91 2.87 -10.99
C THR A 412 -4.53 1.66 -10.29
N PRO A 413 -3.93 1.14 -9.20
CA PRO A 413 -4.38 -0.11 -8.61
C PRO A 413 -5.83 -0.04 -8.13
N PHE A 414 -6.64 -1.01 -8.54
CA PHE A 414 -7.97 -1.21 -7.98
C PHE A 414 -7.89 -1.81 -6.58
N ILE A 415 -9.03 -1.84 -5.87
CA ILE A 415 -9.10 -2.43 -4.54
C ILE A 415 -8.72 -3.92 -4.54
N GLN A 416 -9.08 -4.64 -5.61
CA GLN A 416 -8.74 -6.06 -5.78
C GLN A 416 -7.25 -6.28 -6.04
N ASP A 417 -6.59 -5.36 -6.75
CA ASP A 417 -5.16 -5.46 -7.07
C ASP A 417 -4.34 -5.33 -5.80
N ARG A 418 -4.66 -4.33 -4.97
CA ARG A 418 -4.07 -4.17 -3.63
C ARG A 418 -4.30 -5.39 -2.76
N PHE A 419 -5.51 -5.95 -2.79
CA PHE A 419 -5.84 -7.15 -2.03
C PHE A 419 -4.94 -8.33 -2.43
N LEU A 420 -4.78 -8.57 -3.74
CA LEU A 420 -3.93 -9.65 -4.27
C LEU A 420 -2.43 -9.39 -4.02
N ALA A 421 -1.97 -8.15 -4.12
CA ALA A 421 -0.59 -7.77 -3.81
C ALA A 421 -0.26 -8.00 -2.32
N ILE A 422 -1.16 -7.59 -1.41
CA ILE A 422 -1.03 -7.83 0.03
C ILE A 422 -1.04 -9.33 0.33
N GLN A 423 -1.93 -10.11 -0.31
CA GLN A 423 -1.93 -11.57 -0.13
C GLN A 423 -0.61 -12.21 -0.56
N ASN A 424 -0.06 -11.82 -1.72
CA ASN A 424 1.23 -12.30 -2.20
C ASN A 424 2.36 -12.00 -1.20
N ALA A 425 2.47 -10.74 -0.78
CA ALA A 425 3.52 -10.32 0.15
C ALA A 425 3.40 -11.05 1.50
N LYS A 426 2.18 -11.13 2.08
CA LYS A 426 1.95 -11.85 3.35
C LYS A 426 2.28 -13.34 3.23
N TYR A 427 1.97 -13.97 2.09
CA TYR A 427 2.31 -15.37 1.86
C TYR A 427 3.83 -15.59 1.87
N VAL A 428 4.58 -14.78 1.12
CA VAL A 428 6.05 -14.89 1.06
C VAL A 428 6.66 -14.57 2.44
N PHE A 429 6.25 -13.47 3.07
CA PHE A 429 6.79 -13.06 4.38
C PHE A 429 6.50 -14.07 5.48
N GLY A 430 5.33 -14.73 5.43
CA GLY A 430 4.97 -15.77 6.39
C GLY A 430 5.71 -17.08 6.16
N THR A 431 5.84 -17.52 4.91
CA THR A 431 6.45 -18.83 4.57
C THR A 431 7.97 -18.79 4.54
N MET A 432 8.58 -17.62 4.35
CA MET A 432 10.03 -17.43 4.27
C MET A 432 10.59 -16.56 5.40
N LYS A 433 9.81 -16.31 6.46
CA LYS A 433 10.12 -15.38 7.56
C LYS A 433 11.58 -15.43 8.05
N ASP A 434 12.08 -16.64 8.33
CA ASP A 434 13.41 -16.83 8.93
C ASP A 434 14.49 -17.20 7.89
N LEU A 435 14.19 -17.11 6.58
CA LEU A 435 15.08 -17.55 5.50
C LEU A 435 16.42 -16.80 5.48
N HIS A 436 16.45 -15.52 5.84
CA HIS A 436 17.68 -14.75 6.00
C HIS A 436 18.65 -15.36 7.04
N GLY A 437 18.13 -15.99 8.08
CA GLY A 437 18.94 -16.65 9.10
C GLY A 437 19.57 -17.95 8.60
N GLU A 438 18.91 -18.63 7.67
CA GLU A 438 19.21 -20.00 7.25
C GLU A 438 20.10 -20.08 6.00
N ILE A 439 20.15 -19.03 5.17
CA ILE A 439 20.95 -19.04 3.93
C ILE A 439 22.29 -18.32 4.10
N GLU A 440 23.29 -18.80 3.36
CA GLU A 440 24.60 -18.16 3.24
C GLU A 440 24.92 -17.90 1.76
N PHE A 441 25.50 -16.74 1.48
CA PHE A 441 26.01 -16.45 0.15
C PHE A 441 27.39 -17.08 -0.03
N LYS A 442 27.61 -17.71 -1.20
CA LYS A 442 28.90 -18.33 -1.51
C LYS A 442 30.00 -17.26 -1.53
N ALA A 443 30.97 -17.39 -0.64
CA ALA A 443 32.18 -16.56 -0.62
C ALA A 443 32.91 -16.61 -1.97
N GLY A 444 33.30 -15.45 -2.49
CA GLY A 444 33.85 -15.27 -3.84
C GLY A 444 32.88 -15.64 -4.97
N GLY A 445 31.59 -15.82 -4.69
CA GLY A 445 30.56 -16.13 -5.68
C GLY A 445 30.10 -14.90 -6.47
N LYS A 446 29.18 -15.13 -7.41
CA LYS A 446 28.63 -14.08 -8.30
C LYS A 446 28.01 -12.90 -7.51
N ILE A 447 27.24 -13.18 -6.47
CA ILE A 447 26.56 -12.16 -5.65
C ILE A 447 27.58 -11.24 -4.96
N GLU A 448 28.55 -11.82 -4.27
CA GLU A 448 29.58 -11.06 -3.54
C GLU A 448 30.47 -10.24 -4.48
N GLN A 449 30.93 -10.85 -5.58
CA GLN A 449 31.72 -10.15 -6.59
C GLN A 449 30.95 -8.97 -7.19
N ARG A 450 29.64 -9.15 -7.45
CA ARG A 450 28.79 -8.09 -7.98
C ARG A 450 28.65 -6.93 -7.00
N ALA A 451 28.37 -7.21 -5.73
CA ALA A 451 28.26 -6.18 -4.70
C ALA A 451 29.57 -5.41 -4.51
N GLN A 452 30.70 -6.11 -4.48
CA GLN A 452 32.03 -5.51 -4.34
C GLN A 452 32.41 -4.64 -5.55
N ALA A 453 32.01 -5.02 -6.76
CA ALA A 453 32.19 -4.21 -7.97
C ALA A 453 31.38 -2.91 -7.89
N VAL A 454 30.09 -2.99 -7.57
CA VAL A 454 29.22 -1.81 -7.42
C VAL A 454 29.75 -0.86 -6.35
N LEU A 455 30.25 -1.38 -5.23
CA LEU A 455 30.87 -0.56 -4.19
C LEU A 455 32.13 0.18 -4.70
N SER A 456 32.96 -0.50 -5.50
CA SER A 456 34.17 0.10 -6.08
C SER A 456 33.86 1.20 -7.07
N ASP A 457 32.87 0.97 -7.95
CA ASP A 457 32.42 1.97 -8.92
C ASP A 457 31.79 3.18 -8.22
N THR A 458 31.07 2.94 -7.12
CA THR A 458 30.48 4.00 -6.28
C THR A 458 31.55 4.87 -5.62
N GLU A 459 32.59 4.27 -5.03
CA GLU A 459 33.71 5.00 -4.44
C GLU A 459 34.41 5.88 -5.49
N ALA A 460 34.67 5.33 -6.67
CA ALA A 460 35.30 6.06 -7.77
C ALA A 460 34.43 7.26 -8.23
N MET A 461 33.12 7.04 -8.40
CA MET A 461 32.18 8.09 -8.77
C MET A 461 32.13 9.21 -7.71
N LEU A 462 32.04 8.86 -6.42
CA LEU A 462 32.00 9.84 -5.34
C LEU A 462 33.31 10.64 -5.24
N ALA A 463 34.47 10.01 -5.45
CA ALA A 463 35.75 10.71 -5.50
C ALA A 463 35.80 11.71 -6.67
N GLU A 464 35.23 11.35 -7.83
CA GLU A 464 35.15 12.25 -8.99
C GLU A 464 34.22 13.45 -8.70
N ILE A 465 33.05 13.20 -8.10
CA ILE A 465 32.08 14.23 -7.72
C ILE A 465 32.70 15.18 -6.68
N GLU A 466 33.40 14.65 -5.69
CA GLU A 466 34.10 15.45 -4.68
C GLU A 466 35.11 16.40 -5.32
N ALA A 467 35.87 15.94 -6.31
CA ALA A 467 36.86 16.77 -6.99
C ALA A 467 36.26 17.89 -7.86
N MET A 468 35.05 17.69 -8.43
CA MET A 468 34.43 18.66 -9.34
C MET A 468 33.24 19.44 -8.77
N SER A 469 32.79 19.09 -7.56
CA SER A 469 31.50 19.45 -6.93
C SER A 469 30.26 18.75 -7.49
N LEU A 470 29.24 18.58 -6.65
CA LEU A 470 27.95 17.99 -7.02
C LEU A 470 27.23 18.76 -8.12
N SER A 471 27.32 20.09 -8.10
CA SER A 471 26.66 20.94 -9.10
C SER A 471 27.21 20.71 -10.51
N THR A 472 28.54 20.57 -10.64
CA THR A 472 29.20 20.23 -11.91
C THR A 472 28.88 18.80 -12.33
N ALA A 473 28.84 17.85 -11.39
CA ALA A 473 28.51 16.46 -11.69
C ALA A 473 27.10 16.32 -12.28
N ILE A 474 26.10 16.97 -11.66
CA ILE A 474 24.73 17.04 -12.20
C ILE A 474 24.73 17.74 -13.56
N GLY A 475 25.49 18.83 -13.72
CA GLY A 475 25.63 19.52 -15.01
C GLY A 475 26.21 18.66 -16.13
N LYS A 476 27.04 17.67 -15.80
CA LYS A 476 27.60 16.70 -16.75
C LYS A 476 26.70 15.47 -16.98
N GLY A 477 25.57 15.36 -16.28
CA GLY A 477 24.65 14.24 -16.44
C GLY A 477 25.09 12.95 -15.73
N LEU A 478 25.93 13.03 -14.69
CA LEU A 478 26.39 11.85 -13.94
C LEU A 478 25.27 11.07 -13.24
N PHE A 479 24.09 11.67 -13.08
CA PHE A 479 22.92 11.04 -12.46
C PHE A 479 21.78 10.92 -13.48
N ALA A 480 21.27 9.69 -13.68
CA ALA A 480 20.19 9.36 -14.63
C ALA A 480 20.44 9.81 -16.09
N ASP A 481 21.69 10.09 -16.49
CA ASP A 481 22.04 10.66 -17.80
C ASP A 481 21.34 12.01 -18.11
N ILE A 482 20.95 12.75 -17.07
CA ILE A 482 20.22 14.03 -17.20
C ILE A 482 21.10 15.20 -16.75
N SER A 483 21.37 16.12 -17.67
CA SER A 483 22.13 17.35 -17.39
C SER A 483 21.23 18.48 -16.89
N ARG A 484 21.64 19.15 -15.79
CA ARG A 484 21.02 20.38 -15.26
C ARG A 484 22.07 21.40 -14.86
N THR A 485 21.91 22.66 -15.30
CA THR A 485 22.89 23.71 -14.98
C THR A 485 22.49 24.55 -13.77
N PRO A 486 23.44 25.13 -13.01
CA PRO A 486 23.13 25.93 -11.82
C PRO A 486 22.24 27.16 -12.05
N THR A 487 22.17 27.64 -13.29
CA THR A 487 21.44 28.86 -13.69
C THR A 487 20.13 28.57 -14.42
N SER A 488 19.76 27.30 -14.61
CA SER A 488 18.51 26.88 -15.27
C SER A 488 17.53 26.25 -14.28
N GLY A 489 16.37 25.83 -14.78
CA GLY A 489 15.30 25.23 -13.97
C GLY A 489 14.39 26.25 -13.29
N LYS A 490 13.25 25.77 -12.80
CA LYS A 490 12.19 26.59 -12.21
C LYS A 490 12.54 27.03 -10.78
N GLY A 491 12.07 28.21 -10.38
CA GLY A 491 12.13 28.69 -8.99
C GLY A 491 13.45 29.34 -8.55
N LEU A 492 14.38 29.61 -9.47
CA LEU A 492 15.62 30.34 -9.20
C LEU A 492 15.37 31.79 -8.75
N ASP A 493 14.36 32.43 -9.30
CA ASP A 493 13.86 33.77 -8.93
C ASP A 493 13.37 33.84 -7.47
N GLY A 494 13.03 32.68 -6.89
CA GLY A 494 12.69 32.54 -5.48
C GLY A 494 13.88 32.35 -4.54
N VAL A 495 15.13 32.42 -5.01
CA VAL A 495 16.34 32.30 -4.17
C VAL A 495 16.82 33.68 -3.74
N ILE A 496 16.90 33.92 -2.43
CA ILE A 496 17.23 35.23 -1.86
C ILE A 496 18.51 35.14 -1.02
N ALA A 497 19.46 36.05 -1.24
CA ALA A 497 20.64 36.18 -0.38
C ALA A 497 20.24 36.74 0.99
N LYS A 498 20.70 36.11 2.06
CA LYS A 498 20.43 36.55 3.43
C LYS A 498 21.19 37.84 3.73
N ALA A 499 20.52 38.80 4.35
CA ALA A 499 21.19 39.93 4.98
C ALA A 499 21.88 39.49 6.29
N ALA A 500 22.79 40.32 6.81
CA ALA A 500 23.55 39.99 8.03
C ALA A 500 22.65 39.79 9.27
N ASP A 501 21.46 40.36 9.24
CA ASP A 501 20.44 40.34 10.28
C ASP A 501 19.28 39.36 9.98
N TYR A 502 19.41 38.54 8.92
CA TYR A 502 18.43 37.50 8.61
C TYR A 502 18.18 36.60 9.83
N TYR A 503 16.89 36.37 10.15
CA TYR A 503 16.53 35.52 11.27
C TYR A 503 15.34 34.62 10.97
N ASN A 504 15.55 33.32 11.19
CA ASN A 504 14.50 32.30 11.20
C ASN A 504 14.62 31.48 12.50
N PRO A 505 13.68 31.61 13.45
CA PRO A 505 13.81 30.99 14.77
C PRO A 505 13.72 29.45 14.72
N PHE A 506 13.11 28.87 13.69
CA PHE A 506 12.92 27.43 13.61
C PHE A 506 14.23 26.68 13.37
N SER A 507 15.20 27.29 12.67
CA SER A 507 16.50 26.66 12.45
C SER A 507 17.26 26.43 13.75
N GLU A 508 17.21 27.40 14.68
CA GLU A 508 17.82 27.27 16.01
C GLU A 508 17.10 26.25 16.90
N LEU A 509 15.78 26.20 16.82
CA LEU A 509 14.95 25.34 17.68
C LEU A 509 14.90 23.88 17.23
N MET A 510 14.93 23.63 15.92
CA MET A 510 14.71 22.29 15.35
C MET A 510 16.01 21.55 15.05
N LEU A 511 17.14 22.26 14.84
CA LEU A 511 18.44 21.61 14.70
C LEU A 511 18.96 21.17 16.07
N PRO A 512 19.57 19.98 16.18
CA PRO A 512 20.20 19.55 17.42
C PRO A 512 21.29 20.53 17.86
N THR A 513 21.17 21.09 19.07
CA THR A 513 22.17 22.00 19.67
C THR A 513 23.45 21.27 20.13
N GLN A 514 23.55 19.95 19.93
CA GLN A 514 24.71 19.13 20.26
C GLN A 514 25.01 18.15 19.13
N GLY A 515 26.19 18.27 18.51
CA GLY A 515 26.74 17.18 17.68
C GLY A 515 27.62 17.58 16.49
N LEU A 516 27.40 18.75 15.86
CA LEU A 516 28.14 19.13 14.65
C LEU A 516 29.15 20.28 14.84
N LEU A 517 29.18 20.91 16.00
CA LEU A 517 30.13 21.98 16.34
C LEU A 517 30.59 21.79 17.79
N GLY A 518 31.87 21.53 17.99
CA GLY A 518 32.46 21.40 19.32
C GLY A 518 32.47 22.73 20.07
N SER A 519 31.67 22.84 21.13
CA SER A 519 32.00 23.55 22.38
C SER A 519 30.85 23.41 23.39
N GLU A 520 31.19 23.02 24.62
CA GLU A 520 30.36 23.09 25.83
C GLU A 520 30.55 24.47 26.53
N PRO A 521 29.83 24.85 27.62
CA PRO A 521 28.53 24.39 28.16
C PRO A 521 27.62 25.54 28.72
N ARG A 522 26.42 25.21 29.25
CA ARG A 522 25.85 25.56 30.60
C ARG A 522 24.40 26.10 30.71
N ILE A 523 23.68 25.45 31.65
CA ILE A 523 22.59 25.91 32.57
C ILE A 523 21.20 26.06 31.91
N GLY A 524 20.07 25.66 32.52
CA GLY A 524 19.75 25.14 33.85
C GLY A 524 18.25 24.84 33.93
N GLY A 525 17.85 23.90 34.78
CA GLY A 525 16.47 23.42 34.85
C GLY A 525 15.53 24.32 35.66
N PHE A 526 14.23 24.27 35.32
CA PHE A 526 13.08 24.49 36.20
C PHE A 526 11.88 23.79 35.51
N ALA A 527 11.27 22.79 36.16
CA ALA A 527 10.15 22.86 37.09
C ALA A 527 8.79 22.72 36.38
N LYS A 528 8.18 21.55 36.65
CA LYS A 528 6.80 21.15 36.37
C LYS A 528 5.82 22.20 36.91
N PHE A 529 4.84 22.61 36.11
CA PHE A 529 3.43 22.77 36.49
C PHE A 529 2.59 23.13 35.24
N ALA A 530 1.57 22.33 34.93
CA ALA A 530 0.42 22.75 34.14
C ALA A 530 -0.83 22.01 34.66
N PRO A 531 -1.93 22.72 34.98
CA PRO A 531 -3.20 22.14 35.41
C PRO A 531 -4.05 21.70 34.19
N PRO A 532 -5.09 20.87 34.38
CA PRO A 532 -5.92 20.40 33.27
C PRO A 532 -6.93 21.48 32.87
N LEU A 533 -7.05 21.75 31.57
CA LEU A 533 -8.11 22.58 31.02
C LEU A 533 -8.99 21.75 30.08
N ALA A 534 -10.30 21.92 30.31
CA ALA A 534 -11.39 21.10 29.85
C ALA A 534 -11.67 21.23 28.34
N ALA A 535 -12.22 20.15 27.78
CA ALA A 535 -12.72 20.07 26.42
C ALA A 535 -13.85 21.09 26.14
N PRO A 536 -13.90 21.68 24.94
CA PRO A 536 -15.15 22.23 24.41
C PRO A 536 -15.96 21.11 23.73
N ALA A 537 -17.19 20.94 24.20
CA ALA A 537 -18.25 20.26 23.50
C ALA A 537 -18.74 21.11 22.32
N GLY A 538 -19.03 20.48 21.18
CA GLY A 538 -19.63 21.16 20.04
C GLY A 538 -19.52 20.38 18.73
N ALA A 539 -20.02 19.15 18.70
CA ALA A 539 -20.18 18.39 17.46
C ALA A 539 -21.32 19.00 16.65
N ALA A 540 -20.99 19.65 15.53
CA ALA A 540 -21.96 19.91 14.47
C ALA A 540 -22.14 18.60 13.68
N GLN A 541 -23.30 17.96 13.87
CA GLN A 541 -23.74 16.83 13.07
C GLN A 541 -24.02 17.32 11.64
N THR A 542 -23.16 16.96 10.69
CA THR A 542 -23.49 17.02 9.27
C THR A 542 -24.12 15.72 8.82
N THR A 543 -25.30 15.91 8.23
CA THR A 543 -26.28 14.94 7.74
C THR A 543 -25.69 13.85 6.85
N THR A 544 -25.71 12.61 7.35
CA THR A 544 -25.73 11.41 6.51
C THR A 544 -27.03 11.39 5.71
N ALA A 545 -26.93 11.22 4.38
CA ALA A 545 -28.07 11.03 3.52
C ALA A 545 -28.80 9.72 3.92
N LYS A 546 -29.88 9.87 4.70
CA LYS A 546 -30.85 8.81 4.92
C LYS A 546 -31.69 8.69 3.66
N LEU A 547 -31.58 7.52 3.01
CA LEU A 547 -32.60 7.02 2.11
C LEU A 547 -33.95 7.02 2.86
N VAL A 548 -34.89 7.82 2.38
CA VAL A 548 -36.26 7.88 2.89
C VAL A 548 -36.99 6.66 2.35
N SER A 549 -37.23 5.65 3.18
CA SER A 549 -38.25 4.64 2.93
C SER A 549 -39.58 5.09 3.54
N ASP A 550 -40.62 5.11 2.70
CA ASP A 550 -42.01 5.32 3.08
C ASP A 550 -42.47 4.21 4.07
N PRO A 551 -42.99 4.54 5.26
CA PRO A 551 -43.42 3.54 6.25
C PRO A 551 -44.60 2.65 5.82
N ASN A 552 -45.25 2.91 4.69
CA ASN A 552 -46.48 2.22 4.27
C ASN A 552 -46.31 1.24 3.10
N ASN A 553 -45.09 0.84 2.72
CA ASN A 553 -44.89 -0.13 1.63
C ASN A 553 -43.73 -1.11 1.93
N PRO A 554 -44.00 -2.37 2.34
CA PRO A 554 -42.96 -3.35 2.59
C PRO A 554 -42.53 -3.98 1.26
N LYS A 555 -41.90 -3.20 0.38
CA LYS A 555 -41.08 -3.79 -0.69
C LYS A 555 -39.69 -4.02 -0.10
N PRO A 556 -39.07 -5.20 -0.29
CA PRO A 556 -37.67 -5.36 0.06
C PRO A 556 -36.88 -4.25 -0.64
N THR A 557 -36.16 -3.44 0.13
CA THR A 557 -35.34 -2.33 -0.38
C THR A 557 -34.36 -2.89 -1.41
N GLU A 558 -34.45 -2.47 -2.67
CA GLU A 558 -33.55 -2.91 -3.74
C GLU A 558 -32.08 -2.73 -3.31
N GLN A 559 -31.26 -3.77 -3.49
CA GLN A 559 -29.83 -3.73 -3.21
C GLN A 559 -29.05 -3.98 -4.51
N TRP A 560 -29.00 -2.95 -5.35
CA TRP A 560 -28.23 -2.98 -6.59
C TRP A 560 -26.73 -2.99 -6.32
N VAL A 561 -26.04 -3.98 -6.89
CA VAL A 561 -24.58 -4.09 -6.85
C VAL A 561 -24.00 -4.19 -8.26
N LYS A 562 -22.78 -3.69 -8.40
CA LYS A 562 -22.01 -3.63 -9.64
C LYS A 562 -20.53 -3.87 -9.31
N PRO A 563 -19.72 -4.43 -10.24
CA PRO A 563 -18.28 -4.51 -10.03
C PRO A 563 -17.66 -3.15 -9.66
N TYR A 564 -16.64 -3.18 -8.82
CA TYR A 564 -15.99 -2.00 -8.25
C TYR A 564 -14.47 -2.12 -8.41
N GLY A 565 -13.85 -1.14 -9.04
CA GLY A 565 -12.40 -1.00 -9.13
C GLY A 565 -11.85 0.01 -8.12
N ASP A 566 -12.09 1.29 -8.38
CA ASP A 566 -11.62 2.44 -7.60
C ASP A 566 -12.75 3.41 -7.22
N THR A 567 -13.77 3.54 -8.07
CA THR A 567 -14.84 4.53 -7.93
C THR A 567 -16.19 3.84 -7.84
N LEU A 568 -17.09 4.34 -6.98
CA LEU A 568 -18.39 3.71 -6.78
C LEU A 568 -19.18 3.67 -8.10
N GLY A 569 -19.52 2.45 -8.55
CA GLY A 569 -20.30 2.23 -9.78
C GLY A 569 -19.50 2.21 -11.09
N ASP A 570 -18.16 2.25 -11.02
CA ASP A 570 -17.28 2.22 -12.19
C ASP A 570 -17.46 0.97 -13.08
N GLY A 571 -17.91 -0.15 -12.50
CA GLY A 571 -18.10 -1.40 -13.22
C GLY A 571 -16.80 -2.07 -13.67
N ARG A 572 -15.63 -1.72 -13.11
CA ARG A 572 -14.35 -2.24 -13.60
C ARG A 572 -14.27 -3.76 -13.46
N VAL A 573 -13.92 -4.44 -14.56
CA VAL A 573 -13.77 -5.90 -14.65
C VAL A 573 -12.55 -6.26 -15.47
N GLN A 574 -11.88 -7.34 -15.07
CA GLN A 574 -10.81 -8.02 -15.79
C GLN A 574 -11.33 -9.34 -16.37
N LEU A 575 -11.00 -9.63 -17.63
CA LEU A 575 -11.21 -10.91 -18.30
C LEU A 575 -9.89 -11.41 -18.90
N SER A 576 -9.69 -12.72 -18.92
CA SER A 576 -8.62 -13.36 -19.68
C SER A 576 -9.16 -14.57 -20.43
N PHE A 577 -8.87 -14.68 -21.72
CA PHE A 577 -9.38 -15.77 -22.55
C PHE A 577 -8.47 -16.04 -23.74
N THR A 578 -8.68 -17.17 -24.40
CA THR A 578 -7.98 -17.56 -25.63
C THR A 578 -8.92 -17.56 -26.82
N LEU A 579 -8.38 -17.28 -28.00
CA LEU A 579 -9.09 -17.46 -29.27
C LEU A 579 -8.32 -18.47 -30.14
N PRO A 580 -9.01 -19.38 -30.85
CA PRO A 580 -8.39 -20.33 -31.77
C PRO A 580 -8.06 -19.68 -33.12
N VAL A 581 -7.35 -18.55 -33.07
CA VAL A 581 -6.85 -17.82 -34.24
C VAL A 581 -5.42 -17.35 -33.99
N ALA A 582 -4.65 -17.16 -35.05
CA ALA A 582 -3.31 -16.58 -34.93
C ALA A 582 -3.38 -15.14 -34.40
N LEU A 583 -2.33 -14.71 -33.68
CA LEU A 583 -2.26 -13.34 -33.18
C LEU A 583 -1.95 -12.37 -34.33
N ASP A 584 -2.91 -11.49 -34.62
CA ASP A 584 -2.80 -10.38 -35.56
C ASP A 584 -3.72 -9.23 -35.11
N GLU A 585 -3.72 -8.11 -35.85
CA GLU A 585 -4.57 -6.96 -35.50
C GLU A 585 -6.08 -7.27 -35.59
N ARG A 586 -6.48 -8.23 -36.43
CA ARG A 586 -7.89 -8.64 -36.56
C ARG A 586 -8.33 -9.45 -35.35
N SER A 587 -7.48 -10.33 -34.83
CA SER A 587 -7.80 -11.13 -33.65
C SER A 587 -7.81 -10.28 -32.38
N LYS A 588 -6.94 -9.25 -32.28
CA LYS A 588 -7.03 -8.22 -31.21
C LYS A 588 -8.36 -7.45 -31.24
N GLU A 589 -8.78 -6.97 -32.41
CA GLU A 589 -10.08 -6.30 -32.57
C GLU A 589 -11.25 -7.26 -32.32
N GLY A 590 -11.14 -8.51 -32.76
CA GLY A 590 -12.11 -9.57 -32.49
C GLY A 590 -12.30 -9.82 -30.99
N ALA A 591 -11.20 -9.86 -30.21
CA ALA A 591 -11.23 -10.00 -28.76
C ALA A 591 -11.97 -8.82 -28.09
N LYS A 592 -11.72 -7.57 -28.53
CA LYS A 592 -12.45 -6.39 -28.03
C LYS A 592 -13.95 -6.48 -28.32
N ARG A 593 -14.33 -6.84 -29.54
CA ARG A 593 -15.75 -6.98 -29.93
C ARG A 593 -16.46 -8.08 -29.17
N LEU A 594 -15.78 -9.20 -28.94
CA LEU A 594 -16.31 -10.29 -28.12
C LEU A 594 -16.54 -9.82 -26.69
N ALA A 595 -15.58 -9.11 -26.08
CA ALA A 595 -15.73 -8.52 -24.76
C ALA A 595 -16.90 -7.51 -24.69
N ALA A 596 -17.10 -6.70 -25.75
CA ALA A 596 -18.27 -5.82 -25.83
C ALA A 596 -19.59 -6.59 -25.87
N GLN A 597 -19.65 -7.70 -26.62
CA GLN A 597 -20.83 -8.58 -26.67
C GLN A 597 -21.08 -9.30 -25.33
N MET A 598 -20.05 -9.46 -24.50
CA MET A 598 -20.17 -9.95 -23.11
C MET A 598 -20.69 -8.88 -22.13
N GLY A 599 -21.04 -7.68 -22.61
CA GLY A 599 -21.61 -6.61 -21.78
C GLY A 599 -20.58 -5.64 -21.19
N LEU A 600 -19.35 -5.61 -21.72
CA LEU A 600 -18.33 -4.63 -21.34
C LEU A 600 -18.34 -3.39 -22.24
N ASN A 601 -18.49 -2.22 -21.63
CA ASN A 601 -18.19 -0.94 -22.27
C ASN A 601 -16.68 -0.68 -22.31
N GLU A 602 -16.24 0.01 -23.36
CA GLU A 602 -14.85 0.42 -23.58
C GLU A 602 -13.81 -0.70 -23.35
N PRO A 603 -13.98 -1.91 -23.94
CA PRO A 603 -13.05 -3.00 -23.70
C PRO A 603 -11.68 -2.68 -24.29
N ALA A 604 -10.65 -2.81 -23.46
CA ALA A 604 -9.26 -2.62 -23.80
C ALA A 604 -8.49 -3.93 -23.65
N VAL A 605 -7.90 -4.41 -24.75
CA VAL A 605 -6.90 -5.48 -24.71
C VAL A 605 -5.61 -4.87 -24.18
N VAL A 606 -5.23 -5.23 -22.95
CA VAL A 606 -4.05 -4.71 -22.26
C VAL A 606 -2.83 -5.62 -22.48
N HIS A 607 -3.07 -6.89 -22.82
CA HIS A 607 -2.03 -7.83 -23.21
C HIS A 607 -2.56 -8.85 -24.21
N CYS A 608 -1.67 -9.29 -25.10
CA CYS A 608 -1.90 -10.38 -26.01
C CYS A 608 -0.61 -11.13 -26.31
N GLU A 609 -0.70 -12.45 -26.48
CA GLU A 609 0.45 -13.32 -26.73
C GLU A 609 0.09 -14.46 -27.70
N ASP A 610 1.03 -14.83 -28.58
CA ASP A 610 0.89 -16.00 -29.45
C ASP A 610 1.22 -17.25 -28.64
N MET A 611 0.27 -18.18 -28.58
CA MET A 611 0.45 -19.46 -27.87
C MET A 611 0.99 -20.56 -28.78
N GLY A 612 1.20 -20.26 -30.06
CA GLY A 612 1.51 -21.24 -31.08
C GLY A 612 0.28 -22.03 -31.54
N GLN A 613 0.45 -22.81 -32.61
CA GLN A 613 -0.61 -23.64 -33.22
C GLN A 613 -1.87 -22.86 -33.65
N GLY A 614 -1.74 -21.55 -33.89
CA GLY A 614 -2.87 -20.71 -34.27
C GLY A 614 -3.82 -20.39 -33.12
N PHE A 615 -3.32 -20.35 -31.88
CA PHE A 615 -4.05 -19.83 -30.72
C PHE A 615 -3.44 -18.53 -30.22
N SER A 616 -4.28 -17.62 -29.75
CA SER A 616 -3.86 -16.37 -29.13
C SER A 616 -4.48 -16.20 -27.75
N PHE A 617 -3.70 -15.64 -26.82
CA PHE A 617 -4.12 -15.30 -25.46
C PHE A 617 -4.35 -13.80 -25.34
N TYR A 618 -5.36 -13.41 -24.54
CA TYR A 618 -5.68 -12.01 -24.28
C TYR A 618 -5.99 -11.76 -22.80
N VAL A 619 -5.56 -10.60 -22.31
CA VAL A 619 -6.07 -9.99 -21.07
C VAL A 619 -6.79 -8.70 -21.45
N VAL A 620 -8.02 -8.56 -20.97
CA VAL A 620 -8.94 -7.47 -21.33
C VAL A 620 -9.51 -6.83 -20.07
N TYR A 621 -9.56 -5.50 -20.06
CA TYR A 621 -10.28 -4.73 -19.05
C TYR A 621 -11.44 -3.98 -19.69
N GLY A 622 -12.50 -3.73 -18.93
CA GLY A 622 -13.65 -2.96 -19.39
C GLY A 622 -14.59 -2.60 -18.24
N GLN A 623 -15.66 -1.88 -18.58
CA GLN A 623 -16.71 -1.51 -17.63
C GLN A 623 -17.94 -2.38 -17.84
N CYS A 624 -18.28 -3.23 -16.88
CA CYS A 624 -19.51 -4.00 -16.90
C CYS A 624 -20.72 -3.06 -16.93
N THR A 625 -21.62 -3.28 -17.89
CA THR A 625 -22.87 -2.52 -18.02
C THR A 625 -23.98 -3.04 -17.13
N HIS A 626 -23.87 -4.28 -16.68
CA HIS A 626 -24.89 -4.96 -15.90
C HIS A 626 -24.76 -4.68 -14.40
N GLN A 627 -25.90 -4.68 -13.73
CA GLN A 627 -26.03 -4.59 -12.28
C GLN A 627 -27.04 -5.64 -11.81
N VAL A 628 -26.91 -6.06 -10.56
CA VAL A 628 -27.67 -7.17 -9.98
C VAL A 628 -28.34 -6.68 -8.70
N ASP A 629 -29.65 -6.92 -8.54
CA ASP A 629 -30.34 -6.68 -7.28
C ASP A 629 -30.27 -7.93 -6.40
N LEU A 630 -29.47 -7.87 -5.33
CA LEU A 630 -29.28 -9.02 -4.45
C LEU A 630 -30.58 -9.49 -3.78
N ASN A 631 -31.58 -8.63 -3.66
CA ASN A 631 -32.87 -8.98 -3.05
C ASN A 631 -33.86 -9.63 -4.04
N SER A 632 -33.48 -9.75 -5.31
CA SER A 632 -34.31 -10.39 -6.34
C SER A 632 -34.16 -11.92 -6.41
N TYR A 633 -33.18 -12.50 -5.69
CA TYR A 633 -32.89 -13.95 -5.71
C TYR A 633 -33.20 -14.60 -4.36
N ALA A 634 -33.94 -15.70 -4.37
CA ALA A 634 -34.06 -16.58 -3.21
C ALA A 634 -32.91 -17.61 -3.24
N VAL A 635 -31.96 -17.49 -2.32
CA VAL A 635 -30.85 -18.46 -2.19
C VAL A 635 -31.36 -19.68 -1.43
N VAL A 636 -31.56 -20.81 -2.13
CA VAL A 636 -32.03 -22.06 -1.51
C VAL A 636 -30.85 -22.71 -0.79
N LYS A 637 -30.67 -22.38 0.49
CA LYS A 637 -29.80 -23.15 1.38
C LYS A 637 -30.60 -24.26 2.04
N PRO A 638 -30.04 -25.48 2.16
CA PRO A 638 -30.67 -26.50 2.97
C PRO A 638 -30.71 -26.01 4.43
N ASP A 639 -31.93 -25.91 4.97
CA ASP A 639 -32.19 -25.44 6.33
C ASP A 639 -32.02 -26.61 7.31
N TYR A 640 -30.80 -26.72 7.85
CA TYR A 640 -30.44 -27.62 8.95
C TYR A 640 -29.32 -27.01 9.79
N GLU A 641 -29.31 -27.36 11.08
CA GLU A 641 -28.23 -27.01 11.99
C GLU A 641 -27.04 -27.96 11.78
N VAL A 642 -25.83 -27.41 11.58
CA VAL A 642 -24.60 -28.21 11.55
C VAL A 642 -24.20 -28.52 12.99
N MET A 643 -24.23 -29.80 13.35
CA MET A 643 -23.92 -30.30 14.69
C MET A 643 -22.52 -30.91 14.73
N ASP A 644 -21.91 -30.93 15.90
CA ASP A 644 -20.67 -31.69 16.10
C ASP A 644 -20.94 -33.21 16.12
N LYS A 645 -19.85 -33.98 16.06
CA LYS A 645 -19.89 -35.44 15.99
C LYS A 645 -20.65 -36.08 17.17
N ASP A 646 -20.50 -35.57 18.38
CA ASP A 646 -21.10 -36.19 19.57
C ASP A 646 -22.60 -35.91 19.63
N ALA A 647 -23.01 -34.68 19.28
CA ALA A 647 -24.41 -34.32 19.10
C ALA A 647 -25.08 -35.14 18.01
N ILE A 648 -24.42 -35.38 16.87
CA ILE A 648 -24.92 -36.25 15.80
C ILE A 648 -25.15 -37.68 16.31
N ASN A 649 -24.16 -38.27 17.01
CA ASN A 649 -24.31 -39.63 17.56
C ASN A 649 -25.48 -39.71 18.55
N ALA A 650 -25.57 -38.75 19.47
CA ALA A 650 -26.65 -38.68 20.45
C ALA A 650 -28.03 -38.59 19.77
N LEU A 651 -28.16 -37.77 18.72
CA LEU A 651 -29.42 -37.62 18.00
C LEU A 651 -29.81 -38.91 17.25
N ILE A 652 -28.85 -39.59 16.62
CA ILE A 652 -29.12 -40.89 15.96
C ILE A 652 -29.56 -41.94 16.99
N ASP A 653 -28.88 -42.04 18.11
CA ASP A 653 -29.23 -42.98 19.19
C ASP A 653 -30.60 -42.65 19.82
N GLU A 654 -30.94 -41.36 19.90
CA GLU A 654 -32.25 -40.91 20.37
C GLU A 654 -33.36 -41.28 19.39
N LYS A 655 -33.20 -40.95 18.11
CA LYS A 655 -34.28 -40.98 17.12
C LYS A 655 -34.39 -42.31 16.38
N MET A 656 -33.28 -42.91 15.97
CA MET A 656 -33.29 -44.13 15.14
C MET A 656 -33.27 -45.41 15.98
N LYS A 657 -32.73 -45.37 17.21
CA LYS A 657 -32.52 -46.54 18.10
C LYS A 657 -31.68 -47.67 17.47
N ARG A 658 -31.01 -47.39 16.35
CA ARG A 658 -30.07 -48.24 15.63
C ARG A 658 -29.05 -47.34 14.93
N ARG A 659 -27.96 -47.94 14.43
CA ARG A 659 -27.00 -47.18 13.62
C ARG A 659 -27.62 -46.75 12.29
N MET A 660 -27.33 -45.52 11.89
CA MET A 660 -27.60 -45.03 10.54
C MET A 660 -26.63 -45.70 9.56
N VAL A 661 -27.13 -46.31 8.50
CA VAL A 661 -26.31 -46.99 7.49
C VAL A 661 -26.10 -46.06 6.30
N VAL A 662 -24.84 -45.70 6.03
CA VAL A 662 -24.44 -44.83 4.93
C VAL A 662 -23.60 -45.63 3.95
N VAL A 663 -24.04 -45.75 2.70
CA VAL A 663 -23.27 -46.42 1.63
C VAL A 663 -22.76 -45.35 0.68
N GLY A 664 -21.43 -45.28 0.50
CA GLY A 664 -20.80 -44.27 -0.34
C GLY A 664 -19.95 -44.84 -1.45
N ALA A 665 -19.98 -44.22 -2.64
CA ALA A 665 -19.15 -44.61 -3.78
C ALA A 665 -18.84 -43.44 -4.74
N CYS A 666 -17.73 -43.50 -5.47
CA CYS A 666 -17.63 -42.82 -6.76
C CYS A 666 -18.19 -43.76 -7.83
N ILE A 667 -19.19 -43.29 -8.58
CA ILE A 667 -19.97 -44.16 -9.47
C ILE A 667 -19.46 -44.13 -10.92
N GLU A 668 -19.74 -45.21 -11.65
CA GLU A 668 -19.47 -45.41 -13.07
C GLU A 668 -17.96 -45.36 -13.40
N THR A 669 -17.52 -44.46 -14.27
CA THR A 669 -16.10 -44.41 -14.70
C THR A 669 -15.21 -43.56 -13.80
N ASP A 670 -15.77 -42.90 -12.77
CA ASP A 670 -15.03 -41.97 -11.92
C ASP A 670 -14.14 -42.70 -10.88
N ALA A 671 -12.82 -42.51 -11.02
CA ALA A 671 -11.81 -43.10 -10.15
C ALA A 671 -11.34 -42.18 -9.00
N HIS A 672 -11.87 -40.96 -8.87
CA HIS A 672 -11.36 -39.96 -7.93
C HIS A 672 -11.98 -40.12 -6.54
N THR A 673 -11.39 -40.96 -5.69
CA THR A 673 -11.95 -41.24 -4.35
C THR A 673 -11.58 -40.21 -3.27
N VAL A 674 -10.59 -39.33 -3.50
CA VAL A 674 -10.05 -38.46 -2.44
C VAL A 674 -11.14 -37.66 -1.71
N GLY A 675 -12.13 -37.14 -2.45
CA GLY A 675 -13.25 -36.39 -1.87
C GLY A 675 -14.16 -37.25 -1.00
N ILE A 676 -14.60 -38.41 -1.52
CA ILE A 676 -15.48 -39.30 -0.75
C ILE A 676 -14.76 -39.96 0.42
N ASP A 677 -13.48 -40.29 0.27
CA ASP A 677 -12.63 -40.84 1.31
C ASP A 677 -12.45 -39.84 2.47
N ALA A 678 -12.36 -38.54 2.16
CA ALA A 678 -12.30 -37.49 3.17
C ALA A 678 -13.58 -37.41 4.02
N ILE A 679 -14.73 -37.77 3.45
CA ILE A 679 -16.01 -37.80 4.16
C ILE A 679 -16.23 -39.14 4.87
N MET A 680 -15.96 -40.26 4.21
CA MET A 680 -16.27 -41.59 4.70
C MET A 680 -15.22 -42.10 5.70
N ASN A 681 -13.93 -42.00 5.38
CA ASN A 681 -12.89 -42.74 6.12
C ASN A 681 -12.61 -42.14 7.49
N MET A 682 -12.25 -43.00 8.46
CA MET A 682 -11.97 -42.64 9.86
C MET A 682 -11.03 -41.43 10.05
N LYS A 683 -10.02 -41.28 9.17
CA LYS A 683 -9.04 -40.18 9.23
C LYS A 683 -9.71 -38.82 9.03
N GLY A 684 -10.67 -38.75 8.11
CA GLY A 684 -11.27 -37.53 7.61
C GLY A 684 -10.27 -36.56 6.96
N TYR A 685 -10.58 -35.27 6.98
CA TYR A 685 -9.82 -34.20 6.32
C TYR A 685 -9.78 -32.92 7.16
N ASN A 686 -8.65 -32.20 7.11
CA ASN A 686 -8.43 -30.92 7.79
C ASN A 686 -8.77 -30.90 9.30
N GLY A 687 -8.53 -32.02 10.00
CA GLY A 687 -8.84 -32.15 11.42
C GLY A 687 -10.27 -32.62 11.73
N HIS A 688 -11.17 -32.60 10.74
CA HIS A 688 -12.53 -33.13 10.84
C HIS A 688 -12.51 -34.65 10.58
N LYS A 689 -13.19 -35.43 11.42
CA LYS A 689 -13.21 -36.90 11.32
C LYS A 689 -14.31 -37.36 10.36
N GLY A 690 -14.02 -38.40 9.56
CA GLY A 690 -15.00 -38.97 8.65
C GLY A 690 -16.07 -39.82 9.34
N LEU A 691 -17.10 -40.21 8.57
CA LEU A 691 -18.31 -40.90 9.03
C LEU A 691 -18.03 -42.26 9.71
N GLU A 692 -16.99 -42.99 9.29
CA GLU A 692 -16.55 -44.22 9.97
C GLU A 692 -16.17 -44.00 11.44
N SER A 693 -15.85 -42.76 11.83
CA SER A 693 -15.52 -42.43 13.21
C SER A 693 -16.75 -42.27 14.12
N TYR A 694 -17.95 -42.12 13.54
CA TYR A 694 -19.19 -41.87 14.25
C TYR A 694 -19.72 -43.20 14.80
N HIS A 695 -19.90 -43.28 16.11
CA HIS A 695 -20.22 -44.55 16.79
C HIS A 695 -21.63 -45.05 16.47
N SER A 696 -22.53 -44.12 16.16
CA SER A 696 -23.93 -44.36 15.80
C SER A 696 -24.14 -44.44 14.28
N MET A 697 -23.07 -44.46 13.49
CA MET A 697 -23.13 -44.68 12.04
C MET A 697 -22.41 -45.96 11.63
N ARG A 698 -22.89 -46.55 10.53
CA ARG A 698 -22.21 -47.60 9.79
C ARG A 698 -21.96 -47.08 8.39
N ALA A 699 -20.78 -46.49 8.19
CA ALA A 699 -20.31 -46.02 6.90
C ALA A 699 -19.67 -47.17 6.11
N ILE A 700 -20.11 -47.37 4.87
CA ILE A 700 -19.62 -48.41 3.95
C ILE A 700 -19.12 -47.70 2.69
N ASN A 701 -17.80 -47.57 2.57
CA ASN A 701 -17.15 -46.98 1.41
C ASN A 701 -16.87 -48.06 0.35
N MET A 702 -17.53 -47.99 -0.79
CA MET A 702 -17.35 -48.91 -1.92
C MET A 702 -16.20 -48.50 -2.84
N GLY A 703 -15.56 -47.35 -2.59
CA GLY A 703 -14.42 -46.87 -3.37
C GLY A 703 -14.82 -46.25 -4.69
N ALA A 704 -14.03 -46.51 -5.72
CA ALA A 704 -14.13 -45.88 -7.03
C ALA A 704 -14.72 -46.82 -8.09
N GLN A 705 -15.20 -46.20 -9.18
CA GLN A 705 -15.70 -46.87 -10.36
C GLN A 705 -16.78 -47.93 -10.10
N VAL A 706 -17.74 -47.58 -9.25
CA VAL A 706 -18.83 -48.48 -8.86
C VAL A 706 -20.01 -48.28 -9.79
N GLU A 707 -20.41 -49.32 -10.53
CA GLU A 707 -21.63 -49.30 -11.34
C GLU A 707 -22.86 -48.93 -10.48
N CYS A 708 -23.76 -48.08 -10.97
CA CYS A 708 -24.96 -47.68 -10.22
C CYS A 708 -25.77 -48.89 -9.74
N GLU A 709 -25.88 -49.92 -10.57
CA GLU A 709 -26.57 -51.18 -10.27
C GLU A 709 -25.93 -51.90 -9.07
N ALA A 710 -24.59 -51.91 -9.00
CA ALA A 710 -23.86 -52.52 -7.89
C ALA A 710 -24.02 -51.70 -6.59
N LEU A 711 -24.03 -50.38 -6.69
CA LEU A 711 -24.31 -49.48 -5.57
C LEU A 711 -25.72 -49.68 -5.01
N VAL A 712 -26.73 -49.72 -5.88
CA VAL A 712 -28.14 -49.95 -5.49
C VAL A 712 -28.29 -51.33 -4.86
N SER A 713 -27.73 -52.38 -5.47
CA SER A 713 -27.75 -53.74 -4.89
C SER A 713 -27.13 -53.76 -3.50
N ARG A 714 -25.99 -53.09 -3.31
CA ARG A 714 -25.32 -53.02 -2.01
C ARG A 714 -26.15 -52.25 -0.98
N ALA A 715 -26.81 -51.16 -1.40
CA ALA A 715 -27.68 -50.38 -0.54
C ALA A 715 -28.91 -51.19 -0.06
N ILE A 716 -29.47 -52.05 -0.92
CA ILE A 716 -30.55 -52.98 -0.57
C ILE A 716 -30.06 -54.00 0.47
N ASP A 717 -28.93 -54.67 0.19
CA ASP A 717 -28.38 -55.71 1.07
C ASP A 717 -28.09 -55.19 2.48
N GLU A 718 -27.59 -53.96 2.56
CA GLU A 718 -27.19 -53.32 3.82
C GLU A 718 -28.32 -52.52 4.47
N LYS A 719 -29.49 -52.41 3.81
CA LYS A 719 -30.63 -51.58 4.22
C LYS A 719 -30.19 -50.14 4.51
N ALA A 720 -29.53 -49.53 3.52
CA ALA A 720 -28.97 -48.19 3.63
C ALA A 720 -30.05 -47.14 3.92
N ASP A 721 -29.75 -46.23 4.86
CA ASP A 721 -30.55 -45.03 5.11
C ASP A 721 -30.14 -43.89 4.18
N VAL A 722 -28.85 -43.86 3.83
CA VAL A 722 -28.24 -42.82 3.01
C VAL A 722 -27.37 -43.45 1.93
N ILE A 723 -27.56 -43.00 0.69
CA ILE A 723 -26.60 -43.21 -0.40
C ILE A 723 -25.85 -41.90 -0.64
N LEU A 724 -24.53 -41.95 -0.49
CA LEU A 724 -23.64 -40.80 -0.70
C LEU A 724 -22.76 -41.05 -1.94
N VAL A 725 -23.03 -40.37 -3.05
CA VAL A 725 -22.20 -40.52 -4.25
C VAL A 725 -21.28 -39.34 -4.47
N SER A 726 -20.08 -39.60 -4.99
CA SER A 726 -19.12 -38.57 -5.37
C SER A 726 -18.92 -38.55 -6.89
N GLN A 727 -19.01 -37.36 -7.48
CA GLN A 727 -18.77 -37.11 -8.91
C GLN A 727 -17.80 -35.94 -9.09
N ILE A 728 -16.59 -36.25 -9.55
CA ILE A 728 -15.50 -35.30 -9.83
C ILE A 728 -15.38 -35.06 -11.32
N VAL A 729 -15.55 -36.10 -12.14
CA VAL A 729 -15.43 -36.01 -13.60
C VAL A 729 -16.71 -35.40 -14.20
N THR A 730 -16.64 -34.13 -14.58
CA THR A 730 -17.78 -33.39 -15.15
C THR A 730 -17.63 -33.07 -16.64
N GLN A 731 -16.61 -33.60 -17.31
CA GLN A 731 -16.37 -33.33 -18.73
C GLN A 731 -17.58 -33.77 -19.56
N LYS A 732 -18.01 -32.91 -20.49
CA LYS A 732 -19.18 -33.14 -21.35
C LYS A 732 -20.46 -33.45 -20.56
N ASN A 733 -20.56 -32.95 -19.33
CA ASN A 733 -21.71 -33.16 -18.45
C ASN A 733 -22.00 -34.62 -18.05
N ILE A 734 -21.03 -35.54 -18.15
CA ILE A 734 -21.22 -36.96 -17.84
C ILE A 734 -21.76 -37.24 -16.43
N HIS A 735 -21.39 -36.42 -15.45
CA HIS A 735 -21.97 -36.46 -14.09
C HIS A 735 -23.50 -36.35 -14.07
N LEU A 736 -24.12 -35.55 -14.96
CA LEU A 736 -25.59 -35.45 -15.01
C LEU A 736 -26.22 -36.77 -15.45
N ASP A 737 -25.66 -37.40 -16.48
CA ASP A 737 -26.14 -38.69 -16.98
C ASP A 737 -26.02 -39.78 -15.90
N ASN A 738 -24.87 -39.84 -15.22
CA ASN A 738 -24.62 -40.83 -14.16
C ASN A 738 -25.53 -40.63 -12.94
N LEU A 739 -25.75 -39.38 -12.53
CA LEU A 739 -26.62 -39.06 -11.39
C LEU A 739 -28.09 -39.33 -11.73
N THR A 740 -28.52 -39.00 -12.95
CA THR A 740 -29.87 -39.31 -13.44
C THR A 740 -30.07 -40.82 -13.51
N LYS A 741 -29.10 -41.59 -14.05
CA LYS A 741 -29.13 -43.06 -14.07
C LYS A 741 -29.34 -43.64 -12.68
N LEU A 742 -28.62 -43.15 -11.66
CA LEU A 742 -28.78 -43.63 -10.28
C LEU A 742 -30.15 -43.29 -9.69
N ALA A 743 -30.63 -42.07 -9.91
CA ALA A 743 -31.95 -41.65 -9.44
C ALA A 743 -33.06 -42.51 -10.08
N ASP A 744 -33.02 -42.70 -11.40
CA ASP A 744 -33.96 -43.53 -12.15
C ASP A 744 -33.96 -44.99 -11.67
N LEU A 745 -32.78 -45.56 -11.39
CA LEU A 745 -32.66 -46.91 -10.83
C LEU A 745 -33.29 -47.03 -9.44
N LEU A 746 -33.08 -46.03 -8.58
CA LEU A 746 -33.69 -45.99 -7.25
C LEU A 746 -35.21 -45.82 -7.31
N GLU A 747 -35.72 -45.07 -8.28
CA GLU A 747 -37.17 -44.97 -8.55
C GLU A 747 -37.73 -46.29 -9.06
N ALA A 748 -37.06 -46.94 -10.02
CA ALA A 748 -37.50 -48.21 -10.59
C ALA A 748 -37.57 -49.34 -9.55
N GLU A 749 -36.64 -49.37 -8.60
CA GLU A 749 -36.64 -50.33 -7.48
C GLU A 749 -37.57 -49.91 -6.31
N GLY A 750 -38.25 -48.76 -6.42
CA GLY A 750 -39.15 -48.25 -5.37
C GLY A 750 -38.45 -47.79 -4.09
N LEU A 751 -37.16 -47.48 -4.17
CA LEU A 751 -36.30 -47.12 -3.04
C LEU A 751 -36.10 -45.61 -2.88
N ARG A 752 -36.38 -44.80 -3.91
CA ARG A 752 -36.07 -43.36 -3.92
C ARG A 752 -36.64 -42.62 -2.71
N ASP A 753 -37.90 -42.83 -2.36
CA ASP A 753 -38.54 -42.15 -1.21
C ASP A 753 -38.02 -42.66 0.15
N GLN A 754 -37.50 -43.91 0.18
CA GLN A 754 -37.05 -44.59 1.40
C GLN A 754 -35.61 -44.23 1.77
N ILE A 755 -34.79 -43.83 0.79
CA ILE A 755 -33.36 -43.56 0.95
C ILE A 755 -33.10 -42.06 0.82
N ILE A 756 -32.25 -41.53 1.70
CA ILE A 756 -31.72 -40.17 1.58
C ILE A 756 -30.58 -40.20 0.56
N LEU A 757 -30.77 -39.54 -0.57
CA LEU A 757 -29.86 -39.56 -1.70
C LEU A 757 -29.04 -38.26 -1.74
N VAL A 758 -27.73 -38.38 -1.54
CA VAL A 758 -26.81 -37.26 -1.43
C VAL A 758 -25.72 -37.37 -2.49
N VAL A 759 -25.36 -36.24 -3.10
CA VAL A 759 -24.25 -36.16 -4.05
C VAL A 759 -23.21 -35.13 -3.62
N GLY A 760 -21.93 -35.46 -3.77
CA GLY A 760 -20.79 -34.59 -3.52
C GLY A 760 -19.92 -34.39 -4.76
N GLY A 761 -19.31 -33.22 -4.91
CA GLY A 761 -18.35 -32.95 -5.97
C GLY A 761 -18.00 -31.48 -6.13
N PRO A 762 -16.85 -31.14 -6.75
CA PRO A 762 -16.36 -29.78 -6.86
C PRO A 762 -17.29 -28.85 -7.67
N ARG A 763 -18.12 -29.42 -8.56
CA ARG A 763 -19.12 -28.67 -9.35
C ARG A 763 -20.56 -29.00 -8.98
N ILE A 764 -20.79 -29.68 -7.87
CA ILE A 764 -22.14 -30.01 -7.38
C ILE A 764 -22.63 -28.88 -6.49
N SER A 765 -23.74 -28.25 -6.88
CA SER A 765 -24.48 -27.31 -6.02
C SER A 765 -25.68 -28.02 -5.39
N HIS A 766 -26.19 -27.48 -4.28
CA HIS A 766 -27.41 -27.99 -3.67
C HIS A 766 -28.60 -27.88 -4.64
N GLU A 767 -28.71 -26.75 -5.36
CA GLU A 767 -29.76 -26.52 -6.36
C GLU A 767 -29.73 -27.58 -7.48
N LEU A 768 -28.56 -27.83 -8.07
CA LEU A 768 -28.39 -28.85 -9.11
C LEU A 768 -28.78 -30.25 -8.60
N ALA A 769 -28.39 -30.57 -7.36
CA ALA A 769 -28.79 -31.84 -6.75
C ALA A 769 -30.31 -31.94 -6.63
N LYS A 770 -31.00 -30.88 -6.15
CA LYS A 770 -32.47 -30.87 -6.05
C LYS A 770 -33.15 -31.00 -7.41
N GLU A 771 -32.62 -30.36 -8.45
CA GLU A 771 -33.13 -30.48 -9.83
C GLU A 771 -33.01 -31.91 -10.37
N LEU A 772 -31.93 -32.62 -10.04
CA LEU A 772 -31.71 -34.02 -10.42
C LEU A 772 -32.45 -35.02 -9.52
N GLY A 773 -33.32 -34.53 -8.63
CA GLY A 773 -34.09 -35.38 -7.72
C GLY A 773 -33.25 -35.95 -6.58
N TYR A 774 -32.12 -35.36 -6.20
CA TYR A 774 -31.36 -35.68 -4.98
C TYR A 774 -31.88 -34.85 -3.79
N ASP A 775 -31.56 -35.29 -2.58
CA ASP A 775 -31.99 -34.63 -1.35
C ASP A 775 -31.07 -33.49 -0.94
N ALA A 776 -29.76 -33.65 -1.19
CA ALA A 776 -28.76 -32.59 -1.05
C ALA A 776 -27.54 -32.77 -1.96
N GLY A 777 -26.96 -31.64 -2.35
CA GLY A 777 -25.66 -31.54 -3.01
C GLY A 777 -24.62 -30.87 -2.12
N PHE A 778 -23.41 -31.44 -2.07
CA PHE A 778 -22.29 -30.93 -1.29
C PHE A 778 -21.10 -30.56 -2.18
N GLY A 779 -20.74 -29.28 -2.15
CA GLY A 779 -19.64 -28.71 -2.93
C GLY A 779 -18.29 -28.78 -2.23
N THR A 780 -17.31 -28.02 -2.73
CA THR A 780 -16.00 -27.86 -2.06
C THR A 780 -16.15 -27.32 -0.64
N LYS A 781 -15.24 -27.71 0.27
CA LYS A 781 -15.22 -27.35 1.70
C LYS A 781 -16.35 -27.93 2.55
N SER A 782 -17.04 -28.96 2.08
CA SER A 782 -17.97 -29.74 2.91
C SER A 782 -17.21 -30.80 3.73
N TYR A 783 -17.61 -31.00 4.97
CA TYR A 783 -17.06 -32.00 5.90
C TYR A 783 -18.08 -33.08 6.24
N ALA A 784 -17.63 -34.13 6.91
CA ALA A 784 -18.50 -35.25 7.30
C ALA A 784 -19.63 -34.83 8.25
N GLU A 785 -19.39 -33.85 9.12
CA GLU A 785 -20.41 -33.28 10.02
C GLU A 785 -21.54 -32.56 9.26
N ASP A 786 -21.24 -31.92 8.12
CA ASP A 786 -22.27 -31.29 7.29
C ASP A 786 -23.20 -32.35 6.68
N VAL A 787 -22.62 -33.41 6.12
CA VAL A 787 -23.36 -34.52 5.48
C VAL A 787 -24.16 -35.30 6.51
N ALA A 788 -23.55 -35.60 7.65
CA ALA A 788 -24.20 -36.33 8.73
C ALA A 788 -25.34 -35.54 9.39
N SER A 789 -25.14 -34.24 9.63
CA SER A 789 -26.17 -33.34 10.15
C SER A 789 -27.36 -33.25 9.21
N PHE A 790 -27.11 -33.13 7.90
CA PHE A 790 -28.17 -33.17 6.91
C PHE A 790 -28.93 -34.51 6.96
N ALA A 791 -28.20 -35.63 6.92
CA ALA A 791 -28.81 -36.96 6.86
C ALA A 791 -29.71 -37.25 8.07
N ILE A 792 -29.29 -36.92 9.30
CA ILE A 792 -30.14 -37.17 10.48
C ILE A 792 -31.35 -36.23 10.54
N HIS A 793 -31.20 -34.96 10.16
CA HIS A 793 -32.33 -34.04 10.10
C HIS A 793 -33.33 -34.44 9.02
N GLU A 794 -32.85 -34.83 7.85
CA GLU A 794 -33.70 -35.30 6.76
C GLU A 794 -34.40 -36.62 7.13
N TRP A 795 -33.71 -37.53 7.82
CA TRP A 795 -34.33 -38.75 8.33
C TRP A 795 -35.48 -38.46 9.29
N CYS A 796 -35.28 -37.52 10.23
CA CYS A 796 -36.31 -37.07 11.17
C CYS A 796 -37.46 -36.28 10.52
N LYS A 797 -37.26 -35.74 9.31
CA LYS A 797 -38.34 -35.12 8.53
C LYS A 797 -39.22 -36.17 7.85
N ARG A 798 -38.66 -37.32 7.52
CA ARG A 798 -39.37 -38.43 6.83
C ARG A 798 -40.07 -39.41 7.76
N HIS A 799 -39.62 -39.51 9.02
CA HIS A 799 -40.10 -40.45 10.04
C HIS A 799 -40.44 -39.71 11.34
#